data_AF-A0A3D4PDK9-F1
#
_entry.id   AF-A0A3D4PDK9-F1
#
_cell.length_a   1.000
_cell.length_b   1.000
_cell.length_c   1.000
_cell.angle_alpha   90.00
_cell.angle_beta   90.00
_cell.angle_gamma   90.00
#
_symmetry.space_group_name_H-M   'P 1'
#
loop_
_entity.id
_entity.type
_entity.pdbx_description
1 polymer ?
#
loop_
_entity_poly.entity_id
_entity_poly.type
_entity_poly.pdbx_seq_one_letter_code
_entity_poly.pdbx_strand_id
1 'polypeptide(L)'
;MLVSTLTIAQVQNTEQDKTAVLRRDNLVAWCIVPFDASKRGPADRAQMLKELGITRCAYDWRAEHVPTFEQEILEYQKHGIEFFAFWSVHEEAFTLFEKHKLHPQIWQTLNDPGGENQAAKVEAAAQQRVALATRTKAMGCKLGLYNHGGWGGEPENLVAVCQRLRELGHDNVGIVYNFHHGHGHIEDWAASLKMMLPYLHCLNLNGMNDGAQPKILGIGKGTHEFKMIRTILDSGYDGPIGILDHRTELDARDSLIENRDGLEWVRKEIEKPGSGGQRPVDLKPIDMKLPRETSSVDRGHLLPGEESYRHPPITVEVRTTLHRRDQYNILVASDTKQSCNHWELFSMNGSGHLTAYLPGQNPDHVRSNANICDGQPHTLSMTYEPARVKLYVDGKKVADQAIERIEGKTSLPGSLAIGRLVEGRLGYSGTIDWVRISKGLQEIPTTSVPTVTSDDSTIGLWQFSQEDQQKKHSGHSSMKAPALALPYDAELVAGLVQDSQKSGDAIRGAVVFSDAKLACLSCHKIGPHGGTVGPDLSAIAKDRKLTHIVESVFWPKREVKPEFTTWQILTVDGKVVTGYKTESTENTITLRDPASGKMTSIARDDIEDEVVGSTVMPDGLTAAMTRLQQLDLIRFLSELGRDGQSLSPEIEHVITHAQNHGPVKFDYTKAPIQPQLWPNSTHHVNRDRVYDFYTKQAEHFRQLSNVPMLLSASPGLDGGQQGHWGNQSEADWASNRWNETQLGIVQAGVFHAKGLTVPRAVCVRLGDNHELSVCFNPDTLTYDAVWADGFVSFSSVRHGFLGGLQLQGTPQACPEQKTPEQSFTYHGYYRHNNRVVFAYRIGDVEYLDAPWVRDGKFTREVAPAAEHSLRSVITGGPSQWPQVLETKISPGNGRPFAIDTIELPTDNPWNALLFCGGHDFLPDGS
;
A
#
# COMPACT_ATOMS: atom_id res chain seq x y z
N MET A 1 2.24 -67.50 41.99
CA MET A 1 2.14 -66.36 42.93
C MET A 1 3.32 -65.45 42.61
N LEU A 2 3.21 -64.21 42.16
CA LEU A 2 2.26 -63.15 42.48
C LEU A 2 1.60 -62.55 41.22
N VAL A 3 0.33 -62.22 41.38
CA VAL A 3 -0.54 -61.52 40.45
C VAL A 3 -0.34 -60.02 40.68
N SER A 4 -0.01 -59.26 39.64
CA SER A 4 0.00 -57.80 39.70
C SER A 4 -1.31 -57.28 39.11
N THR A 5 -2.05 -56.56 39.94
CA THR A 5 -3.38 -56.00 39.69
C THR A 5 -3.34 -54.89 38.63
N LEU A 6 -3.95 -55.14 37.48
CA LEU A 6 -4.39 -54.12 36.54
C LEU A 6 -5.76 -53.59 36.99
N THR A 7 -5.78 -52.36 37.48
CA THR A 7 -7.00 -51.63 37.81
C THR A 7 -7.71 -51.27 36.51
N ILE A 8 -8.92 -51.80 36.33
CA ILE A 8 -9.86 -51.39 35.29
C ILE A 8 -10.25 -49.94 35.59
N ALA A 9 -9.65 -48.99 34.86
CA ALA A 9 -10.16 -47.63 34.79
C ALA A 9 -11.37 -47.63 33.85
N GLN A 10 -12.48 -47.10 34.36
CA GLN A 10 -13.76 -47.00 33.71
C GLN A 10 -13.62 -46.40 32.30
N VAL A 11 -14.09 -47.14 31.30
CA VAL A 11 -14.44 -46.58 29.99
C VAL A 11 -15.63 -45.65 30.23
N GLN A 12 -15.34 -44.39 30.56
CA GLN A 12 -16.31 -43.32 30.38
C GLN A 12 -16.47 -43.15 28.87
N ASN A 13 -17.70 -43.32 28.43
CA ASN A 13 -18.19 -43.01 27.11
C ASN A 13 -17.83 -41.55 26.80
N THR A 14 -16.70 -41.32 26.11
CA THR A 14 -16.32 -39.97 25.67
C THR A 14 -17.30 -39.59 24.58
N GLU A 15 -18.26 -38.71 24.91
CA GLU A 15 -18.93 -37.92 23.88
C GLU A 15 -17.85 -37.34 22.97
N GLN A 16 -17.93 -37.64 21.67
CA GLN A 16 -17.01 -37.12 20.67
C GLN A 16 -17.06 -35.59 20.75
N ASP A 17 -15.94 -34.96 21.13
CA ASP A 17 -15.82 -33.49 21.22
C ASP A 17 -16.19 -32.89 19.86
N LYS A 18 -17.43 -32.41 19.74
CA LYS A 18 -17.99 -31.87 18.50
C LYS A 18 -17.31 -30.56 18.08
N THR A 19 -16.48 -29.96 18.93
CA THR A 19 -15.74 -28.73 18.62
C THR A 19 -14.25 -28.97 18.37
N ALA A 20 -13.83 -30.24 18.29
CA ALA A 20 -12.44 -30.66 18.12
C ALA A 20 -11.70 -29.95 16.98
N VAL A 21 -12.38 -29.66 15.86
CA VAL A 21 -11.80 -28.98 14.69
C VAL A 21 -11.40 -27.53 14.96
N LEU A 22 -11.97 -26.89 15.99
CA LEU A 22 -11.69 -25.50 16.37
C LEU A 22 -10.61 -25.37 17.45
N ARG A 23 -9.98 -26.48 17.89
CA ARG A 23 -8.95 -26.43 18.93
C ARG A 23 -7.72 -25.66 18.47
N ARG A 24 -7.04 -25.05 19.44
CA ARG A 24 -5.86 -24.19 19.24
C ARG A 24 -4.73 -24.87 18.45
N ASP A 25 -4.53 -26.17 18.65
CA ASP A 25 -3.53 -26.97 17.96
C ASP A 25 -3.89 -27.32 16.51
N ASN A 26 -5.14 -27.07 16.09
CA ASN A 26 -5.59 -27.19 14.71
C ASN A 26 -5.61 -25.85 13.95
N LEU A 27 -5.28 -24.73 14.61
CA LEU A 27 -5.32 -23.40 14.01
C LEU A 27 -4.10 -23.11 13.14
N VAL A 28 -4.34 -22.40 12.05
CA VAL A 28 -3.32 -21.91 11.11
C VAL A 28 -3.38 -20.38 11.09
N ALA A 29 -2.26 -19.71 11.38
CA ALA A 29 -2.18 -18.26 11.16
C ALA A 29 -2.09 -17.97 9.66
N TRP A 30 -2.95 -17.11 9.13
CA TRP A 30 -2.99 -16.76 7.70
C TRP A 30 -2.92 -15.25 7.50
N CYS A 31 -2.20 -14.81 6.47
CA CYS A 31 -2.18 -13.42 6.02
C CYS A 31 -1.54 -12.43 7.02
N ILE A 32 -0.63 -12.92 7.86
CA ILE A 32 0.00 -12.16 8.95
C ILE A 32 1.38 -11.60 8.62
N VAL A 33 1.82 -11.67 7.37
CA VAL A 33 3.16 -11.22 6.95
C VAL A 33 3.09 -9.82 6.33
N PRO A 34 2.38 -9.57 5.21
CA PRO A 34 2.27 -8.23 4.63
C PRO A 34 1.30 -7.31 5.37
N PHE A 35 0.40 -7.85 6.21
CA PHE A 35 -0.55 -7.07 7.02
C PHE A 35 -0.09 -6.88 8.47
N ASP A 36 1.15 -7.25 8.78
CA ASP A 36 1.73 -6.95 10.08
C ASP A 36 2.05 -5.45 10.20
N ALA A 37 1.17 -4.69 10.85
CA ALA A 37 1.36 -3.25 11.09
C ALA A 37 2.67 -2.94 11.84
N SER A 38 3.19 -3.86 12.66
CA SER A 38 4.49 -3.73 13.35
C SER A 38 5.69 -4.09 12.46
N LYS A 39 5.47 -4.66 11.27
CA LYS A 39 6.51 -5.06 10.31
C LYS A 39 7.60 -5.96 10.93
N ARG A 40 7.19 -6.98 11.70
CA ARG A 40 8.13 -7.88 12.38
C ARG A 40 9.04 -8.62 11.39
N GLY A 41 10.25 -8.97 11.80
CA GLY A 41 11.12 -9.88 11.05
C GLY A 41 10.78 -11.35 11.30
N PRO A 42 11.46 -12.30 10.62
CA PRO A 42 11.20 -13.74 10.75
C PRO A 42 11.25 -14.27 12.20
N ALA A 43 12.28 -13.90 12.95
CA ALA A 43 12.46 -14.35 14.33
C ALA A 43 11.37 -13.81 15.27
N ASP A 44 11.01 -12.54 15.14
CA ASP A 44 9.96 -11.91 15.94
C ASP A 44 8.58 -12.50 15.63
N ARG A 45 8.32 -12.85 14.37
CA ARG A 45 7.07 -13.50 13.96
C ARG A 45 6.97 -14.93 14.49
N ALA A 46 8.04 -15.70 14.38
CA ALA A 46 8.11 -17.05 14.95
C ALA A 46 7.93 -17.03 16.48
N GLN A 47 8.55 -16.05 17.16
CA GLN A 47 8.37 -15.84 18.59
C GLN A 47 6.92 -15.46 18.94
N MET A 48 6.31 -14.55 18.19
CA MET A 48 4.90 -14.16 18.36
C MET A 48 3.96 -15.37 18.23
N LEU A 49 4.11 -16.17 17.17
CA LEU A 49 3.28 -17.36 16.94
C LEU A 49 3.42 -18.38 18.08
N LYS A 50 4.66 -18.59 18.56
CA LYS A 50 4.95 -19.46 19.70
C LYS A 50 4.29 -18.97 20.99
N GLU A 51 4.37 -17.67 21.29
CA GLU A 51 3.68 -17.07 22.45
C GLU A 51 2.16 -17.20 22.36
N LEU A 52 1.62 -17.01 21.16
CA LEU A 52 0.21 -17.24 20.86
C LEU A 52 -0.16 -18.72 20.79
N GLY A 53 0.82 -19.62 20.93
CA GLY A 53 0.67 -21.08 20.85
C GLY A 53 -0.03 -21.55 19.59
N ILE A 54 0.23 -20.86 18.49
CA ILE A 54 -0.19 -21.26 17.14
C ILE A 54 1.02 -21.92 16.50
N THR A 55 0.87 -23.18 16.13
CA THR A 55 1.98 -24.02 15.65
C THR A 55 1.96 -24.21 14.15
N ARG A 56 1.09 -23.53 13.40
CA ARG A 56 1.02 -23.60 11.93
C ARG A 56 0.89 -22.21 11.35
N CYS A 57 1.66 -21.93 10.29
CA CYS A 57 1.56 -20.68 9.55
C CYS A 57 1.37 -20.94 8.06
N ALA A 58 0.35 -20.31 7.48
CA ALA A 58 0.19 -20.13 6.06
C ALA A 58 0.88 -18.82 5.68
N TYR A 59 1.97 -18.93 4.93
CA TYR A 59 2.88 -17.82 4.65
C TYR A 59 2.49 -17.09 3.36
N ASP A 60 2.09 -15.83 3.49
CA ASP A 60 1.94 -14.92 2.36
C ASP A 60 3.13 -13.97 2.23
N TRP A 61 3.46 -13.57 1.00
CA TRP A 61 4.71 -12.87 0.75
C TRP A 61 4.55 -11.73 -0.25
N ARG A 62 5.58 -10.89 -0.29
CA ARG A 62 5.79 -9.76 -1.22
C ARG A 62 7.27 -9.74 -1.60
N ALA A 63 7.64 -8.99 -2.63
CA ALA A 63 9.01 -8.98 -3.14
C ALA A 63 10.07 -8.69 -2.05
N GLU A 64 9.75 -7.84 -1.07
CA GLU A 64 10.66 -7.54 0.06
C GLU A 64 10.96 -8.73 0.98
N HIS A 65 10.13 -9.77 0.97
CA HIS A 65 10.25 -10.93 1.86
C HIS A 65 11.09 -12.07 1.25
N VAL A 66 11.36 -12.03 -0.06
CA VAL A 66 12.10 -13.09 -0.78
C VAL A 66 13.48 -13.35 -0.14
N PRO A 67 14.29 -12.32 0.19
CA PRO A 67 15.61 -12.54 0.81
C PRO A 67 15.58 -13.24 2.17
N THR A 68 14.41 -13.30 2.83
CA THR A 68 14.28 -13.87 4.18
C THR A 68 13.51 -15.18 4.21
N PHE A 69 13.15 -15.78 3.06
CA PHE A 69 12.40 -17.05 3.02
C PHE A 69 13.08 -18.18 3.80
N GLU A 70 14.38 -18.38 3.60
CA GLU A 70 15.11 -19.43 4.32
C GLU A 70 15.17 -19.14 5.82
N GLN A 71 15.32 -17.87 6.22
CA GLN A 71 15.31 -17.49 7.63
C GLN A 71 13.94 -17.76 8.27
N GLU A 72 12.84 -17.50 7.57
CA GLU A 72 11.49 -17.82 8.05
C GLU A 72 11.32 -19.33 8.30
N ILE A 73 11.78 -20.17 7.35
CA ILE A 73 11.75 -21.63 7.50
C ILE A 73 12.54 -22.07 8.73
N LEU A 74 13.77 -21.57 8.90
CA LEU A 74 14.64 -21.94 10.00
C LEU A 74 14.10 -21.49 11.36
N GLU A 75 13.54 -20.28 11.45
CA GLU A 75 12.92 -19.79 12.69
C GLU A 75 11.63 -20.57 13.02
N TYR A 76 10.84 -20.95 12.02
CA TYR A 76 9.68 -21.82 12.24
C TYR A 76 10.09 -23.20 12.76
N GLN A 77 11.08 -23.84 12.14
CA GLN A 77 11.62 -25.13 12.62
C GLN A 77 12.14 -25.03 14.06
N LYS A 78 12.91 -23.98 14.36
CA LYS A 78 13.45 -23.71 15.70
C LYS A 78 12.36 -23.51 16.76
N HIS A 79 11.23 -22.92 16.37
CA HIS A 79 10.11 -22.64 17.27
C HIS A 79 9.02 -23.73 17.27
N GLY A 80 9.19 -24.80 16.49
CA GLY A 80 8.21 -25.88 16.38
C GLY A 80 6.94 -25.47 15.63
N ILE A 81 7.07 -24.54 14.69
CA ILE A 81 5.99 -24.04 13.84
C ILE A 81 6.07 -24.77 12.50
N GLU A 82 4.96 -25.36 12.08
CA GLU A 82 4.79 -25.96 10.77
C GLU A 82 4.64 -24.85 9.72
N PHE A 83 5.50 -24.90 8.70
CA PHE A 83 5.33 -24.12 7.48
C PHE A 83 4.22 -24.77 6.65
N PHE A 84 2.97 -24.46 7.03
CA PHE A 84 1.79 -25.23 6.66
C PHE A 84 1.32 -24.96 5.23
N ALA A 85 1.35 -23.69 4.79
CA ALA A 85 0.98 -23.32 3.44
C ALA A 85 1.83 -22.15 2.92
N PHE A 86 1.86 -21.99 1.61
CA PHE A 86 2.54 -20.91 0.92
C PHE A 86 1.61 -20.28 -0.12
N TRP A 87 1.49 -18.95 -0.08
CA TRP A 87 0.70 -18.19 -1.03
C TRP A 87 1.39 -18.09 -2.39
N SER A 88 0.68 -18.44 -3.46
CA SER A 88 1.14 -18.36 -4.84
C SER A 88 2.37 -19.23 -5.12
N VAL A 89 3.18 -18.87 -6.11
CA VAL A 89 4.33 -19.64 -6.60
C VAL A 89 5.60 -18.78 -6.57
N HIS A 90 6.73 -19.40 -6.19
CA HIS A 90 8.04 -18.78 -6.29
C HIS A 90 9.14 -19.85 -6.36
N GLU A 91 10.06 -19.76 -7.33
CA GLU A 91 11.08 -20.80 -7.58
C GLU A 91 12.04 -20.99 -6.41
N GLU A 92 12.45 -19.90 -5.76
CA GLU A 92 13.33 -19.97 -4.59
C GLU A 92 12.64 -20.66 -3.40
N ALA A 93 11.34 -20.39 -3.18
CA ALA A 93 10.59 -21.05 -2.12
C ALA A 93 10.47 -22.56 -2.39
N PHE A 94 10.20 -22.96 -3.63
CA PHE A 94 10.16 -24.38 -4.01
C PHE A 94 11.51 -25.08 -3.83
N THR A 95 12.61 -24.41 -4.21
CA THR A 95 13.97 -24.92 -3.96
C THR A 95 14.24 -25.11 -2.47
N LEU A 96 13.79 -24.16 -1.64
CA LEU A 96 13.92 -24.25 -0.19
C LEU A 96 13.03 -25.34 0.43
N PHE A 97 11.83 -25.57 -0.10
CA PHE A 97 10.98 -26.67 0.35
C PHE A 97 11.64 -28.03 0.08
N GLU A 98 12.25 -28.22 -1.08
CA GLU A 98 13.03 -29.44 -1.36
C GLU A 98 14.26 -29.55 -0.43
N LYS A 99 15.02 -28.47 -0.28
CA LYS A 99 16.21 -28.41 0.61
C LYS A 99 15.87 -28.80 2.05
N HIS A 100 14.77 -28.26 2.58
CA HIS A 100 14.34 -28.45 3.96
C HIS A 100 13.32 -29.59 4.14
N LYS A 101 13.02 -30.34 3.06
CA LYS A 101 12.05 -31.46 3.04
C LYS A 101 10.69 -31.06 3.60
N LEU A 102 10.21 -29.89 3.18
CA LEU A 102 8.91 -29.35 3.55
C LEU A 102 7.88 -29.66 2.47
N HIS A 103 6.64 -29.87 2.89
CA HIS A 103 5.52 -30.19 2.00
C HIS A 103 4.31 -29.25 2.25
N PRO A 104 4.50 -27.92 2.19
CA PRO A 104 3.41 -26.98 2.43
C PRO A 104 2.30 -27.14 1.39
N GLN A 105 1.07 -26.78 1.75
CA GLN A 105 0.04 -26.55 0.74
C GLN A 105 0.41 -25.33 -0.10
N ILE A 106 0.21 -25.39 -1.42
CA ILE A 106 0.39 -24.24 -2.31
C ILE A 106 -0.98 -23.66 -2.62
N TRP A 107 -1.22 -22.42 -2.22
CA TRP A 107 -2.52 -21.78 -2.36
C TRP A 107 -2.50 -20.81 -3.54
N GLN A 108 -3.40 -21.00 -4.50
CA GLN A 108 -3.45 -20.15 -5.69
C GLN A 108 -4.90 -19.83 -6.08
N THR A 109 -5.14 -18.57 -6.43
CA THR A 109 -6.45 -18.14 -6.92
C THR A 109 -6.80 -18.81 -8.23
N LEU A 110 -8.10 -19.01 -8.45
CA LEU A 110 -8.62 -19.40 -9.75
C LEU A 110 -9.17 -18.16 -10.44
N ASN A 111 -8.72 -17.87 -11.65
CA ASN A 111 -9.22 -16.75 -12.45
C ASN A 111 -10.27 -17.27 -13.44
N ASP A 112 -11.13 -16.39 -13.99
CA ASP A 112 -11.97 -16.76 -15.13
C ASP A 112 -11.07 -16.99 -16.36
N PRO A 113 -11.00 -18.21 -16.91
CA PRO A 113 -10.13 -18.51 -18.05
C PRO A 113 -10.69 -17.98 -19.38
N GLY A 114 -11.91 -17.43 -19.38
CA GLY A 114 -12.66 -17.17 -20.61
C GLY A 114 -13.24 -18.46 -21.20
N GLY A 115 -14.26 -18.33 -22.05
CA GLY A 115 -14.92 -19.47 -22.70
C GLY A 115 -16.40 -19.24 -22.96
N GLU A 116 -16.94 -19.96 -23.95
CA GLU A 116 -18.30 -19.77 -24.44
C GLU A 116 -19.37 -20.35 -23.50
N ASN A 117 -19.02 -21.37 -22.71
CA ASN A 117 -19.92 -22.01 -21.75
C ASN A 117 -19.16 -22.57 -20.55
N GLN A 118 -19.92 -23.00 -19.54
CA GLN A 118 -19.39 -23.46 -18.26
C GLN A 118 -18.44 -24.66 -18.38
N ALA A 119 -18.75 -25.64 -19.23
CA ALA A 119 -17.90 -26.81 -19.41
C ALA A 119 -16.54 -26.43 -20.04
N ALA A 120 -16.56 -25.53 -21.04
CA ALA A 120 -15.33 -25.01 -21.64
C ALA A 120 -14.48 -24.21 -20.64
N LYS A 121 -15.12 -23.43 -19.77
CA LYS A 121 -14.42 -22.71 -18.69
C LYS A 121 -13.78 -23.66 -17.69
N VAL A 122 -14.49 -24.69 -17.25
CA VAL A 122 -13.93 -25.70 -16.32
C VAL A 122 -12.73 -26.41 -16.93
N GLU A 123 -12.83 -26.83 -18.21
CA GLU A 123 -11.73 -27.48 -18.92
C GLU A 123 -10.51 -26.56 -19.01
N ALA A 124 -10.70 -25.32 -19.46
CA ALA A 124 -9.62 -24.36 -19.61
C ALA A 124 -8.95 -24.03 -18.26
N ALA A 125 -9.74 -23.83 -17.21
CA ALA A 125 -9.24 -23.58 -15.85
C ALA A 125 -8.44 -24.77 -15.30
N ALA A 126 -8.93 -26.00 -15.48
CA ALA A 126 -8.21 -27.20 -15.09
C ALA A 126 -6.88 -27.30 -15.85
N GLN A 127 -6.90 -27.08 -17.16
CA GLN A 127 -5.72 -27.23 -18.00
C GLN A 127 -4.63 -26.19 -17.69
N GLN A 128 -5.02 -24.96 -17.34
CA GLN A 128 -4.09 -23.94 -16.84
C GLN A 128 -3.42 -24.33 -15.51
N ARG A 129 -4.00 -25.26 -14.73
CA ARG A 129 -3.49 -25.71 -13.43
C ARG A 129 -2.75 -27.05 -13.47
N VAL A 130 -2.84 -27.83 -14.54
CA VAL A 130 -2.18 -29.15 -14.67
C VAL A 130 -0.68 -29.08 -14.37
N ALA A 131 0.03 -28.08 -14.89
CA ALA A 131 1.48 -27.95 -14.66
C ALA A 131 1.81 -27.78 -13.17
N LEU A 132 1.09 -26.91 -12.46
CA LEU A 132 1.28 -26.71 -11.03
C LEU A 132 0.80 -27.90 -10.20
N ALA A 133 -0.32 -28.53 -10.58
CA ALA A 133 -0.84 -29.73 -9.92
C ALA A 133 0.16 -30.89 -10.03
N THR A 134 0.78 -31.08 -11.20
CA THR A 134 1.85 -32.06 -11.43
C THR A 134 3.06 -31.78 -10.55
N ARG A 135 3.54 -30.53 -10.53
CA ARG A 135 4.70 -30.13 -9.74
C ARG A 135 4.46 -30.33 -8.25
N THR A 136 3.35 -29.81 -7.73
CA THR A 136 3.00 -29.94 -6.31
C THR A 136 2.85 -31.40 -5.90
N LYS A 137 2.24 -32.24 -6.75
CA LYS A 137 2.16 -33.70 -6.52
C LYS A 137 3.54 -34.35 -6.43
N ALA A 138 4.46 -34.01 -7.34
CA ALA A 138 5.83 -34.52 -7.33
C ALA A 138 6.61 -34.10 -6.06
N MET A 139 6.34 -32.90 -5.54
CA MET A 139 6.91 -32.39 -4.30
C MET A 139 6.24 -32.95 -3.05
N GLY A 140 5.17 -33.76 -3.15
CA GLY A 140 4.37 -34.20 -2.00
C GLY A 140 3.48 -33.10 -1.39
N CYS A 141 3.36 -31.95 -2.06
CA CYS A 141 2.53 -30.82 -1.65
C CYS A 141 1.09 -30.96 -2.16
N LYS A 142 0.15 -30.38 -1.40
CA LYS A 142 -1.23 -30.19 -1.85
C LYS A 142 -1.36 -28.89 -2.64
N LEU A 143 -2.22 -28.87 -3.66
CA LEU A 143 -2.60 -27.63 -4.36
C LEU A 143 -4.01 -27.21 -3.90
N GLY A 144 -4.10 -26.03 -3.31
CA GLY A 144 -5.34 -25.43 -2.85
C GLY A 144 -5.84 -24.35 -3.83
N LEU A 145 -6.99 -24.59 -4.45
CA LEU A 145 -7.72 -23.58 -5.22
C LEU A 145 -8.36 -22.60 -4.25
N TYR A 146 -7.88 -21.37 -4.24
CA TYR A 146 -8.27 -20.32 -3.31
C TYR A 146 -9.39 -19.46 -3.90
N ASN A 147 -10.50 -19.31 -3.17
CA ASN A 147 -11.63 -18.49 -3.61
C ASN A 147 -11.30 -16.99 -3.51
N HIS A 148 -11.46 -16.25 -4.62
CA HIS A 148 -11.17 -14.81 -4.63
C HIS A 148 -12.11 -14.05 -5.60
N GLY A 149 -13.42 -14.09 -5.32
CA GLY A 149 -14.45 -13.41 -6.11
C GLY A 149 -14.49 -13.83 -7.59
N GLY A 150 -15.47 -13.30 -8.33
CA GLY A 150 -15.67 -13.64 -9.74
C GLY A 150 -15.88 -15.14 -9.98
N TRP A 151 -15.67 -15.61 -11.22
CA TRP A 151 -15.93 -17.01 -11.60
C TRP A 151 -15.16 -18.03 -10.73
N GLY A 152 -13.88 -17.80 -10.46
CA GLY A 152 -13.08 -18.71 -9.63
C GLY A 152 -13.30 -18.55 -8.11
N GLY A 153 -14.17 -17.65 -7.68
CA GLY A 153 -14.63 -17.52 -6.29
C GLY A 153 -15.86 -18.37 -5.97
N GLU A 154 -16.62 -18.78 -6.99
CA GLU A 154 -17.86 -19.53 -6.83
C GLU A 154 -17.59 -21.00 -6.40
N PRO A 155 -18.25 -21.51 -5.35
CA PRO A 155 -18.11 -22.89 -4.87
C PRO A 155 -18.29 -23.95 -5.95
N GLU A 156 -19.28 -23.79 -6.82
CA GLU A 156 -19.59 -24.75 -7.89
C GLU A 156 -18.44 -24.86 -8.90
N ASN A 157 -17.82 -23.73 -9.23
CA ASN A 157 -16.72 -23.67 -10.20
C ASN A 157 -15.44 -24.27 -9.60
N LEU A 158 -15.16 -23.97 -8.34
CA LEU A 158 -14.04 -24.57 -7.60
C LEU A 158 -14.18 -26.10 -7.54
N VAL A 159 -15.37 -26.60 -7.23
CA VAL A 159 -15.66 -28.04 -7.18
C VAL A 159 -15.50 -28.67 -8.56
N ALA A 160 -16.07 -28.07 -9.60
CA ALA A 160 -15.99 -28.59 -10.96
C ALA A 160 -14.53 -28.67 -11.46
N VAL A 161 -13.71 -27.66 -11.18
CA VAL A 161 -12.29 -27.67 -11.55
C VAL A 161 -11.51 -28.68 -10.72
N CYS A 162 -11.80 -28.83 -9.42
CA CYS A 162 -11.21 -29.90 -8.61
C CYS A 162 -11.56 -31.29 -9.14
N GLN A 163 -12.83 -31.53 -9.48
CA GLN A 163 -13.27 -32.80 -10.08
C GLN A 163 -12.50 -33.09 -11.36
N ARG A 164 -12.43 -32.09 -12.26
CA ARG A 164 -11.73 -32.24 -13.52
C ARG A 164 -10.23 -32.52 -13.34
N LEU A 165 -9.56 -31.83 -12.43
CA LEU A 165 -8.15 -32.09 -12.12
C LEU A 165 -7.93 -33.48 -11.51
N ARG A 166 -8.86 -33.98 -10.70
CA ARG A 166 -8.80 -35.34 -10.13
C ARG A 166 -9.02 -36.42 -11.20
N GLU A 167 -9.92 -36.18 -12.16
CA GLU A 167 -10.07 -37.06 -13.34
C GLU A 167 -8.78 -37.12 -14.17
N LEU A 168 -8.05 -36.01 -14.26
CA LEU A 168 -6.73 -35.94 -14.90
C LEU A 168 -5.59 -36.54 -14.05
N GLY A 169 -5.90 -37.14 -12.89
CA GLY A 169 -4.94 -37.84 -12.03
C GLY A 169 -4.29 -36.99 -10.94
N HIS A 170 -4.81 -35.78 -10.66
CA HIS A 170 -4.31 -34.88 -9.62
C HIS A 170 -5.19 -34.89 -8.36
N ASP A 171 -5.13 -36.00 -7.62
CA ASP A 171 -5.78 -36.21 -6.31
C ASP A 171 -5.27 -35.29 -5.19
N ASN A 172 -4.08 -34.69 -5.34
CA ASN A 172 -3.53 -33.72 -4.41
C ASN A 172 -4.20 -32.33 -4.47
N VAL A 173 -5.12 -32.11 -5.41
CA VAL A 173 -5.86 -30.84 -5.58
C VAL A 173 -7.10 -30.80 -4.69
N GLY A 174 -7.35 -29.64 -4.10
CA GLY A 174 -8.52 -29.35 -3.28
C GLY A 174 -8.78 -27.85 -3.17
N ILE A 175 -9.67 -27.47 -2.27
CA ILE A 175 -10.20 -26.10 -2.12
C ILE A 175 -9.72 -25.51 -0.80
N VAL A 176 -9.30 -24.25 -0.86
CA VAL A 176 -9.04 -23.42 0.31
C VAL A 176 -10.08 -22.31 0.30
N TYR A 177 -11.05 -22.40 1.22
CA TYR A 177 -12.19 -21.48 1.21
C TYR A 177 -12.07 -20.46 2.33
N ASN A 178 -12.22 -19.19 1.97
CA ASN A 178 -12.04 -18.04 2.83
C ASN A 178 -13.38 -17.33 2.99
N PHE A 179 -13.79 -17.17 4.24
CA PHE A 179 -15.05 -16.52 4.59
C PHE A 179 -15.15 -15.11 3.99
N HIS A 180 -14.11 -14.28 4.13
CA HIS A 180 -14.14 -12.90 3.62
C HIS A 180 -14.27 -12.75 2.09
N HIS A 181 -14.04 -13.81 1.31
CA HIS A 181 -14.32 -13.85 -0.13
C HIS A 181 -15.66 -14.52 -0.46
N GLY A 182 -16.32 -15.15 0.50
CA GLY A 182 -17.58 -15.88 0.36
C GLY A 182 -18.82 -15.13 0.83
N HIS A 183 -18.80 -13.79 0.91
CA HIS A 183 -19.95 -12.99 1.36
C HIS A 183 -21.21 -13.22 0.51
N GLY A 184 -21.06 -13.50 -0.79
CA GLY A 184 -22.18 -13.85 -1.67
C GLY A 184 -22.83 -15.21 -1.35
N HIS A 185 -22.18 -16.03 -0.53
CA HIS A 185 -22.59 -17.39 -0.19
C HIS A 185 -22.95 -17.56 1.28
N ILE A 186 -23.29 -16.47 1.98
CA ILE A 186 -23.78 -16.55 3.36
C ILE A 186 -25.12 -17.28 3.41
N GLU A 187 -26.04 -16.93 2.50
CA GLU A 187 -27.39 -17.48 2.45
C GLU A 187 -27.41 -18.96 2.04
N ASP A 188 -26.55 -19.34 1.09
CA ASP A 188 -26.45 -20.71 0.57
C ASP A 188 -25.33 -21.54 1.22
N TRP A 189 -24.67 -21.04 2.28
CA TRP A 189 -23.45 -21.60 2.86
C TRP A 189 -23.55 -23.10 3.14
N ALA A 190 -24.68 -23.58 3.67
CA ALA A 190 -24.85 -25.01 3.98
C ALA A 190 -24.83 -25.89 2.72
N ALA A 191 -25.41 -25.42 1.61
CA ALA A 191 -25.38 -26.12 0.34
C ALA A 191 -23.97 -26.05 -0.29
N SER A 192 -23.38 -24.86 -0.30
CA SER A 192 -22.01 -24.61 -0.78
C SER A 192 -20.97 -25.47 -0.03
N LEU A 193 -21.02 -25.50 1.30
CA LEU A 193 -20.14 -26.32 2.13
C LEU A 193 -20.32 -27.81 1.85
N LYS A 194 -21.57 -28.30 1.79
CA LYS A 194 -21.85 -29.72 1.51
C LYS A 194 -21.25 -30.16 0.17
N MET A 195 -21.32 -29.30 -0.84
CA MET A 195 -20.72 -29.56 -2.15
C MET A 195 -19.19 -29.57 -2.10
N MET A 196 -18.60 -28.60 -1.40
CA MET A 196 -17.14 -28.46 -1.30
C MET A 196 -16.48 -29.50 -0.39
N LEU A 197 -17.20 -30.06 0.59
CA LEU A 197 -16.67 -30.90 1.67
C LEU A 197 -15.67 -31.99 1.21
N PRO A 198 -15.92 -32.77 0.13
CA PRO A 198 -14.97 -33.81 -0.33
C PRO A 198 -13.66 -33.28 -0.93
N TYR A 199 -13.56 -31.97 -1.13
CA TYR A 199 -12.45 -31.29 -1.78
C TYR A 199 -11.74 -30.30 -0.86
N LEU A 200 -12.24 -30.02 0.35
CA LEU A 200 -11.67 -29.00 1.23
C LEU A 200 -10.31 -29.41 1.80
N HIS A 201 -9.29 -28.58 1.57
CA HIS A 201 -7.97 -28.69 2.19
C HIS A 201 -7.81 -27.80 3.42
N CYS A 202 -8.51 -26.65 3.48
CA CYS A 202 -8.47 -25.70 4.59
C CYS A 202 -9.68 -24.75 4.53
N LEU A 203 -10.20 -24.35 5.70
CA LEU A 203 -11.19 -23.26 5.83
C LEU A 203 -10.59 -22.10 6.60
N ASN A 204 -10.58 -20.91 6.02
CA ASN A 204 -10.07 -19.70 6.64
C ASN A 204 -11.25 -18.84 7.12
N LEU A 205 -11.31 -18.62 8.42
CA LEU A 205 -12.44 -18.02 9.11
C LEU A 205 -12.15 -16.57 9.50
N ASN A 206 -13.21 -15.77 9.48
CA ASN A 206 -13.27 -14.44 10.06
C ASN A 206 -14.73 -14.17 10.46
N GLY A 207 -14.98 -13.10 11.20
CA GLY A 207 -16.33 -12.60 11.44
C GLY A 207 -16.98 -12.11 10.14
N MET A 208 -18.24 -12.49 9.91
CA MET A 208 -18.96 -12.29 8.66
C MET A 208 -20.20 -11.44 8.87
N ASN A 209 -20.34 -10.40 8.04
CA ASN A 209 -21.47 -9.46 8.09
C ASN A 209 -22.16 -9.34 6.73
N ASP A 210 -23.36 -8.79 6.75
CA ASP A 210 -24.11 -8.46 5.55
C ASP A 210 -23.34 -7.52 4.62
N GLY A 211 -23.41 -7.80 3.31
CA GLY A 211 -22.85 -6.94 2.26
C GLY A 211 -21.33 -6.71 2.36
N ALA A 212 -20.61 -7.52 3.13
CA ALA A 212 -19.19 -7.30 3.44
C ALA A 212 -18.93 -5.93 4.11
N GLN A 213 -19.80 -5.51 5.05
CA GLN A 213 -19.67 -4.25 5.78
C GLN A 213 -19.60 -4.44 7.31
N PRO A 214 -18.39 -4.37 7.92
CA PRO A 214 -17.09 -4.43 7.24
C PRO A 214 -16.83 -5.86 6.72
N LYS A 215 -15.97 -5.96 5.70
CA LYS A 215 -15.67 -7.23 5.02
C LYS A 215 -14.99 -8.26 5.93
N ILE A 216 -14.28 -7.80 6.96
CA ILE A 216 -13.51 -8.69 7.85
C ILE A 216 -13.70 -8.19 9.27
N LEU A 217 -14.13 -9.08 10.16
CA LEU A 217 -14.22 -8.89 11.59
C LEU A 217 -13.46 -9.99 12.32
N GLY A 218 -13.16 -9.78 13.60
CA GLY A 218 -12.78 -10.88 14.48
C GLY A 218 -13.91 -11.91 14.62
N ILE A 219 -13.56 -13.18 14.72
CA ILE A 219 -14.54 -14.26 14.95
C ILE A 219 -15.35 -13.98 16.23
N GLY A 220 -16.67 -14.20 16.17
CA GLY A 220 -17.59 -13.93 17.27
C GLY A 220 -18.24 -12.54 17.20
N LYS A 221 -17.68 -11.62 16.41
CA LYS A 221 -18.17 -10.24 16.26
C LYS A 221 -19.15 -10.02 15.09
N GLY A 222 -19.17 -10.90 14.08
CA GLY A 222 -20.04 -10.75 12.93
C GLY A 222 -21.43 -11.36 13.17
N THR A 223 -22.37 -11.11 12.26
CA THR A 223 -23.76 -11.59 12.41
C THR A 223 -23.95 -13.04 11.98
N HIS A 224 -23.11 -13.53 11.06
CA HIS A 224 -23.35 -14.79 10.35
C HIS A 224 -22.38 -15.91 10.69
N GLU A 225 -21.12 -15.60 11.03
CA GLU A 225 -20.08 -16.62 11.14
C GLU A 225 -20.38 -17.65 12.22
N PHE A 226 -21.10 -17.29 13.29
CA PHE A 226 -21.48 -18.27 14.31
C PHE A 226 -22.32 -19.41 13.73
N LYS A 227 -23.34 -19.08 12.93
CA LYS A 227 -24.17 -20.08 12.25
C LYS A 227 -23.36 -20.84 11.21
N MET A 228 -22.52 -20.13 10.45
CA MET A 228 -21.67 -20.76 9.43
C MET A 228 -20.67 -21.75 10.03
N ILE A 229 -20.03 -21.40 11.16
CA ILE A 229 -19.12 -22.27 11.92
C ILE A 229 -19.87 -23.46 12.49
N ARG A 230 -21.09 -23.27 13.01
CA ARG A 230 -21.93 -24.39 13.44
C ARG A 230 -22.21 -25.36 12.27
N THR A 231 -22.51 -24.84 11.08
CA THR A 231 -22.66 -25.67 9.87
C THR A 231 -21.38 -26.44 9.53
N ILE A 232 -20.20 -25.86 9.77
CA ILE A 232 -18.91 -26.58 9.63
C ILE A 232 -18.86 -27.77 10.59
N LEU A 233 -19.17 -27.56 11.86
CA LEU A 233 -19.15 -28.65 12.86
C LEU A 233 -20.18 -29.74 12.54
N ASP A 234 -21.39 -29.34 12.15
CA ASP A 234 -22.48 -30.26 11.80
C ASP A 234 -22.20 -31.01 10.49
N SER A 235 -21.32 -30.50 9.62
CA SER A 235 -20.93 -31.16 8.36
C SER A 235 -19.98 -32.34 8.54
N GLY A 236 -19.32 -32.44 9.70
CA GLY A 236 -18.28 -33.43 9.95
C GLY A 236 -16.90 -33.07 9.40
N TYR A 237 -16.68 -31.80 9.01
CA TYR A 237 -15.35 -31.32 8.62
C TYR A 237 -14.36 -31.42 9.79
N ASP A 238 -13.23 -32.08 9.55
CA ASP A 238 -12.15 -32.32 10.52
C ASP A 238 -10.80 -31.74 10.08
N GLY A 239 -10.79 -30.93 9.02
CA GLY A 239 -9.58 -30.34 8.44
C GLY A 239 -9.07 -29.07 9.17
N PRO A 240 -7.97 -28.49 8.66
CA PRO A 240 -7.34 -27.31 9.25
C PRO A 240 -8.22 -26.05 9.21
N ILE A 241 -8.10 -25.22 10.25
CA ILE A 241 -8.83 -23.95 10.38
C ILE A 241 -7.85 -22.78 10.38
N GLY A 242 -7.94 -21.92 9.36
CA GLY A 242 -7.21 -20.67 9.32
C GLY A 242 -7.89 -19.58 10.13
N ILE A 243 -7.11 -18.84 10.92
CA ILE A 243 -7.47 -17.54 11.47
C ILE A 243 -6.58 -16.49 10.81
N LEU A 244 -7.19 -15.44 10.28
CA LEU A 244 -6.50 -14.54 9.35
C LEU A 244 -6.43 -13.10 9.83
N ASP A 245 -5.42 -12.39 9.35
CA ASP A 245 -5.34 -10.94 9.42
C ASP A 245 -5.29 -10.33 8.02
N HIS A 246 -6.11 -9.32 7.75
CA HIS A 246 -6.14 -8.63 6.45
C HIS A 246 -6.62 -7.18 6.63
N ARG A 247 -6.39 -6.61 7.82
CA ARG A 247 -6.78 -5.26 8.22
C ARG A 247 -5.52 -4.43 8.46
N THR A 248 -5.23 -3.49 7.57
CA THR A 248 -3.97 -2.72 7.57
C THR A 248 -3.77 -1.84 8.80
N GLU A 249 -4.85 -1.53 9.52
CA GLU A 249 -4.89 -0.68 10.71
C GLU A 249 -4.66 -1.43 12.03
N LEU A 250 -4.73 -2.77 12.01
CA LEU A 250 -4.62 -3.63 13.19
C LEU A 250 -3.29 -4.39 13.16
N ASP A 251 -2.66 -4.59 14.31
CA ASP A 251 -1.47 -5.43 14.40
C ASP A 251 -1.83 -6.92 14.26
N ALA A 252 -1.02 -7.68 13.53
CA ALA A 252 -1.26 -9.11 13.31
C ALA A 252 -1.38 -9.91 14.61
N ARG A 253 -0.65 -9.53 15.67
CA ARG A 253 -0.78 -10.17 16.99
C ARG A 253 -2.17 -9.98 17.57
N ASP A 254 -2.68 -8.76 17.51
CA ASP A 254 -3.99 -8.41 18.07
C ASP A 254 -5.11 -9.06 17.27
N SER A 255 -4.97 -9.12 15.94
CA SER A 255 -5.89 -9.83 15.03
C SER A 255 -5.95 -11.34 15.32
N LEU A 256 -4.79 -11.99 15.53
CA LEU A 256 -4.74 -13.41 15.89
C LEU A 256 -5.32 -13.69 17.29
N ILE A 257 -5.06 -12.81 18.27
CA ILE A 257 -5.66 -12.91 19.62
C ILE A 257 -7.18 -12.79 19.53
N GLU A 258 -7.67 -11.79 18.81
CA GLU A 258 -9.10 -11.54 18.62
C GLU A 258 -9.80 -12.77 18.02
N ASN A 259 -9.24 -13.35 16.95
CA ASN A 259 -9.83 -14.51 16.29
C ASN A 259 -9.74 -15.80 17.13
N ARG A 260 -8.61 -16.03 17.82
CA ARG A 260 -8.45 -17.19 18.72
C ARG A 260 -9.46 -17.15 19.87
N ASP A 261 -9.57 -15.99 20.53
CA ASP A 261 -10.47 -15.83 21.69
C ASP A 261 -11.94 -15.88 21.25
N GLY A 262 -12.22 -15.33 20.05
CA GLY A 262 -13.50 -15.47 19.37
C GLY A 262 -13.89 -16.93 19.12
N LEU A 263 -12.99 -17.74 18.58
CA LEU A 263 -13.22 -19.17 18.37
C LEU A 263 -13.47 -19.92 19.67
N GLU A 264 -12.67 -19.64 20.71
CA GLU A 264 -12.86 -20.28 22.02
C GLU A 264 -14.24 -19.94 22.62
N TRP A 265 -14.73 -18.72 22.39
CA TRP A 265 -16.11 -18.36 22.75
C TRP A 265 -17.13 -19.16 21.94
N VAL A 266 -16.97 -19.26 20.62
CA VAL A 266 -17.86 -20.04 19.74
C VAL A 266 -17.93 -21.50 20.19
N ARG A 267 -16.78 -22.11 20.53
CA ARG A 267 -16.70 -23.49 21.03
C ARG A 267 -17.57 -23.69 22.26
N LYS A 268 -17.40 -22.84 23.27
CA LYS A 268 -18.16 -22.93 24.53
C LYS A 268 -19.66 -22.75 24.29
N GLU A 269 -20.06 -21.76 23.49
CA GLU A 269 -21.48 -21.57 23.16
C GLU A 269 -22.11 -22.75 22.43
N ILE A 270 -21.34 -23.47 21.59
CA ILE A 270 -21.82 -24.65 20.89
C ILE A 270 -21.90 -25.86 21.82
N GLU A 271 -20.89 -26.08 22.67
CA GLU A 271 -20.87 -27.17 23.66
C GLU A 271 -22.02 -27.02 24.66
N LYS A 272 -22.23 -25.80 25.14
CA LYS A 272 -23.33 -25.46 26.04
C LYS A 272 -23.77 -24.02 25.77
N PRO A 273 -24.96 -23.80 25.19
CA PRO A 273 -25.49 -22.46 24.97
C PRO A 273 -25.47 -21.62 26.24
N GLY A 274 -24.92 -20.39 26.15
CA GLY A 274 -24.71 -19.47 27.25
C GLY A 274 -23.45 -19.72 28.09
N SER A 275 -22.64 -20.74 27.79
CA SER A 275 -21.42 -21.05 28.54
C SER A 275 -20.15 -20.36 28.04
N GLY A 276 -20.19 -19.78 26.84
CA GLY A 276 -19.14 -18.88 26.35
C GLY A 276 -19.11 -17.56 27.11
N GLY A 277 -20.18 -17.24 27.85
CA GLY A 277 -20.32 -15.98 28.56
C GLY A 277 -20.78 -14.88 27.61
N GLN A 278 -20.44 -13.62 27.92
CA GLN A 278 -20.80 -12.51 27.05
C GLN A 278 -20.17 -12.72 25.67
N ARG A 279 -21.02 -12.71 24.62
CA ARG A 279 -20.54 -12.71 23.23
C ARG A 279 -19.39 -11.73 23.09
N PRO A 280 -18.33 -12.03 22.30
CA PRO A 280 -17.35 -11.06 21.85
C PRO A 280 -18.08 -9.99 21.05
N VAL A 281 -18.79 -9.12 21.75
CA VAL A 281 -19.10 -7.79 21.34
C VAL A 281 -17.83 -7.01 21.61
N ASP A 282 -17.57 -5.97 20.84
CA ASP A 282 -16.77 -4.91 21.42
C ASP A 282 -17.33 -4.61 22.81
N LEU A 283 -16.49 -4.59 23.83
CA LEU A 283 -16.87 -4.04 25.13
C LEU A 283 -17.65 -2.74 24.87
N LYS A 284 -18.93 -2.71 25.26
CA LYS A 284 -19.48 -1.48 25.82
C LYS A 284 -18.74 -1.35 27.14
N PRO A 285 -17.83 -0.39 27.31
CA PRO A 285 -17.09 -0.30 28.53
C PRO A 285 -17.99 0.28 29.59
N ILE A 286 -18.07 -0.44 30.70
CA ILE A 286 -18.74 -0.01 31.93
C ILE A 286 -17.64 0.20 32.97
N ASP A 287 -17.31 1.48 33.13
CA ASP A 287 -17.15 2.24 34.36
C ASP A 287 -16.54 1.55 35.61
N MET A 288 -15.29 1.91 35.94
CA MET A 288 -14.83 2.06 37.32
C MET A 288 -14.71 3.56 37.63
N LYS A 289 -15.80 4.12 38.17
CA LYS A 289 -15.97 5.39 38.92
C LYS A 289 -14.69 6.14 39.33
N LEU A 290 -14.56 7.47 39.29
CA LEU A 290 -15.31 8.69 38.87
C LEU A 290 -14.41 9.90 39.29
N PRO A 291 -14.67 11.18 38.95
CA PRO A 291 -14.90 11.84 37.65
C PRO A 291 -13.91 12.99 37.35
N ARG A 292 -13.68 13.34 36.07
CA ARG A 292 -14.11 14.63 35.47
C ARG A 292 -13.69 14.78 33.99
N GLU A 293 -14.55 15.51 33.29
CA GLU A 293 -14.73 15.78 31.86
C GLU A 293 -13.48 16.20 31.06
N THR A 294 -13.35 15.76 29.80
CA THR A 294 -13.42 16.59 28.57
C THR A 294 -13.23 15.73 27.30
N SER A 295 -13.91 16.11 26.21
CA SER A 295 -14.46 15.26 25.13
C SER A 295 -13.57 15.01 23.89
N SER A 296 -13.54 13.77 23.40
CA SER A 296 -13.11 13.37 22.04
C SER A 296 -14.28 13.42 21.04
N VAL A 297 -14.13 14.12 19.91
CA VAL A 297 -15.19 14.34 18.91
C VAL A 297 -14.90 13.58 17.61
N ASP A 298 -15.50 12.41 17.43
CA ASP A 298 -15.84 11.90 16.10
C ASP A 298 -17.11 11.03 16.23
N ARG A 299 -18.27 11.57 15.83
CA ARG A 299 -19.61 11.05 16.19
C ARG A 299 -20.58 10.87 15.00
N GLY A 300 -20.13 10.96 13.75
CA GLY A 300 -21.00 10.86 12.57
C GLY A 300 -21.00 9.50 11.84
N HIS A 301 -21.98 9.30 10.96
CA HIS A 301 -22.18 8.12 10.11
C HIS A 301 -21.66 8.35 8.70
N LEU A 302 -21.08 7.31 8.09
CA LEU A 302 -20.70 7.27 6.68
C LEU A 302 -21.53 6.20 5.98
N LEU A 303 -22.24 6.59 4.92
CA LEU A 303 -23.23 5.80 4.21
C LEU A 303 -22.84 5.71 2.72
N PRO A 304 -23.29 4.68 1.97
CA PRO A 304 -23.12 4.64 0.53
C PRO A 304 -23.72 5.90 -0.12
N GLY A 305 -23.01 6.51 -1.06
CA GLY A 305 -23.52 7.67 -1.81
C GLY A 305 -24.12 7.24 -3.14
N GLU A 306 -25.25 7.82 -3.51
CA GLU A 306 -26.03 7.45 -4.70
C GLU A 306 -26.04 8.56 -5.74
N GLU A 307 -26.19 8.18 -7.02
CA GLU A 307 -26.24 9.13 -8.13
C GLU A 307 -27.45 10.07 -8.05
N SER A 308 -28.52 9.61 -7.42
CA SER A 308 -29.74 10.39 -7.17
C SER A 308 -29.50 11.55 -6.19
N TYR A 309 -28.47 11.50 -5.36
CA TYR A 309 -28.11 12.59 -4.42
C TYR A 309 -27.32 13.70 -5.12
N ARG A 310 -26.72 13.44 -6.27
CA ARG A 310 -25.77 14.35 -6.96
C ARG A 310 -26.44 15.32 -7.93
N HIS A 311 -27.70 15.07 -8.29
CA HIS A 311 -28.36 15.73 -9.40
C HIS A 311 -29.56 16.58 -8.94
N PRO A 312 -29.43 17.92 -8.92
CA PRO A 312 -30.58 18.79 -8.67
C PRO A 312 -31.61 18.69 -9.81
N PRO A 313 -32.92 18.83 -9.55
CA PRO A 313 -33.47 19.31 -8.29
C PRO A 313 -33.61 18.24 -7.20
N ILE A 314 -33.16 18.55 -5.98
CA ILE A 314 -33.37 17.74 -4.77
C ILE A 314 -33.79 18.63 -3.58
N THR A 315 -34.43 17.99 -2.60
CA THR A 315 -34.71 18.59 -1.29
C THR A 315 -34.05 17.76 -0.20
N VAL A 316 -33.29 18.40 0.68
CA VAL A 316 -32.60 17.75 1.80
C VAL A 316 -33.16 18.31 3.09
N GLU A 317 -33.59 17.46 4.00
CA GLU A 317 -34.21 17.83 5.27
C GLU A 317 -33.50 17.12 6.42
N VAL A 318 -33.26 17.84 7.52
CA VAL A 318 -32.56 17.32 8.70
C VAL A 318 -33.26 17.77 9.97
N ARG A 319 -33.52 16.85 10.88
CA ARG A 319 -33.90 17.16 12.27
C ARG A 319 -32.68 17.06 13.15
N THR A 320 -32.34 18.15 13.83
CA THR A 320 -31.15 18.21 14.68
C THR A 320 -31.36 19.09 15.90
N THR A 321 -30.65 18.78 16.97
CA THR A 321 -30.51 19.63 18.15
C THR A 321 -29.02 19.87 18.37
N LEU A 322 -28.51 21.06 18.06
CA LEU A 322 -27.10 21.38 18.22
C LEU A 322 -26.89 22.30 19.42
N HIS A 323 -25.86 22.02 20.23
CA HIS A 323 -25.61 22.76 21.48
C HIS A 323 -24.38 23.67 21.40
N ARG A 324 -23.49 23.43 20.44
CA ARG A 324 -22.16 24.05 20.37
C ARG A 324 -21.98 24.76 19.05
N ARG A 325 -21.94 26.08 19.10
CA ARG A 325 -21.61 26.92 17.95
C ARG A 325 -20.11 27.14 17.75
N ASP A 326 -19.27 26.78 18.72
CA ASP A 326 -17.81 26.96 18.73
C ASP A 326 -17.05 25.86 17.95
N GLN A 327 -17.75 25.19 17.05
CA GLN A 327 -17.18 24.27 16.08
C GLN A 327 -18.08 24.18 14.84
N TYR A 328 -17.55 23.65 13.75
CA TYR A 328 -18.39 23.20 12.65
C TYR A 328 -19.23 22.00 13.11
N ASN A 329 -20.52 22.02 12.80
CA ASN A 329 -21.38 20.85 12.98
C ASN A 329 -21.85 20.40 11.61
N ILE A 330 -21.23 19.36 11.09
CA ILE A 330 -21.61 18.79 9.80
C ILE A 330 -22.91 17.99 10.00
N LEU A 331 -23.96 18.36 9.27
CA LEU A 331 -25.27 17.70 9.38
C LEU A 331 -25.37 16.58 8.36
N VAL A 332 -25.14 16.89 7.09
CA VAL A 332 -25.10 15.92 5.99
C VAL A 332 -24.18 16.42 4.88
N ALA A 333 -23.39 15.54 4.26
CA ALA A 333 -22.46 15.86 3.17
C ALA A 333 -22.45 14.73 2.12
N SER A 334 -22.60 15.06 0.85
CA SER A 334 -22.56 14.10 -0.27
C SER A 334 -21.24 14.21 -1.02
N ASP A 335 -20.59 13.08 -1.29
CA ASP A 335 -19.29 12.93 -1.94
C ASP A 335 -18.13 13.66 -1.21
N THR A 336 -16.90 13.47 -1.68
CA THR A 336 -15.74 14.23 -1.19
C THR A 336 -15.78 15.68 -1.70
N LYS A 337 -15.22 16.64 -0.95
CA LYS A 337 -15.11 18.06 -1.32
C LYS A 337 -14.34 18.32 -2.61
N GLN A 338 -13.57 17.34 -3.09
CA GLN A 338 -12.90 17.40 -4.39
C GLN A 338 -13.85 17.19 -5.58
N SER A 339 -15.05 16.64 -5.34
CA SER A 339 -16.06 16.39 -6.37
C SER A 339 -16.80 17.67 -6.75
N CYS A 340 -16.99 17.89 -8.06
CA CYS A 340 -17.86 18.98 -8.53
C CYS A 340 -19.35 18.78 -8.20
N ASN A 341 -19.73 17.57 -7.77
CA ASN A 341 -21.09 17.23 -7.33
C ASN A 341 -21.26 17.29 -5.80
N HIS A 342 -20.21 17.67 -5.06
CA HIS A 342 -20.30 17.76 -3.60
C HIS A 342 -21.31 18.82 -3.18
N TRP A 343 -22.08 18.49 -2.16
CA TRP A 343 -22.86 19.44 -1.40
C TRP A 343 -22.89 19.00 0.07
N GLU A 344 -22.91 19.96 0.98
CA GLU A 344 -23.05 19.70 2.41
C GLU A 344 -23.91 20.75 3.09
N LEU A 345 -24.61 20.35 4.14
CA LEU A 345 -25.36 21.20 5.04
C LEU A 345 -24.71 21.13 6.43
N PHE A 346 -24.40 22.28 7.01
CA PHE A 346 -23.68 22.37 8.28
C PHE A 346 -23.96 23.67 9.02
N SER A 347 -23.56 23.75 10.29
CA SER A 347 -23.49 25.03 11.02
C SER A 347 -22.07 25.58 11.00
N MET A 348 -21.93 26.89 10.77
CA MET A 348 -20.64 27.58 10.84
C MET A 348 -20.09 27.59 12.27
N ASN A 349 -18.78 27.40 12.39
CA ASN A 349 -18.05 27.66 13.62
C ASN A 349 -18.20 29.15 14.04
N GLY A 350 -18.20 29.41 15.34
CA GLY A 350 -18.43 30.71 15.98
C GLY A 350 -19.91 31.12 16.02
N SER A 351 -20.56 31.20 14.85
CA SER A 351 -21.91 31.74 14.73
C SER A 351 -23.04 30.73 14.93
N GLY A 352 -22.79 29.45 14.60
CA GLY A 352 -23.81 28.40 14.57
C GLY A 352 -24.80 28.57 13.41
N HIS A 353 -24.52 29.45 12.44
CA HIS A 353 -25.41 29.74 11.33
C HIS A 353 -25.51 28.57 10.35
N LEU A 354 -26.73 28.21 9.96
CA LEU A 354 -26.99 27.21 8.92
C LEU A 354 -26.41 27.66 7.58
N THR A 355 -25.58 26.82 6.98
CA THR A 355 -24.89 27.08 5.71
C THR A 355 -24.90 25.82 4.85
N ALA A 356 -24.98 26.01 3.53
CA ALA A 356 -24.70 24.97 2.56
C ALA A 356 -23.43 25.29 1.77
N TYR A 357 -22.60 24.27 1.49
CA TYR A 357 -21.40 24.38 0.67
C TYR A 357 -21.49 23.46 -0.53
N LEU A 358 -21.24 24.00 -1.73
CA LEU A 358 -21.37 23.36 -3.04
C LEU A 358 -20.19 23.79 -3.95
N PRO A 359 -18.99 23.18 -3.84
CA PRO A 359 -17.77 23.62 -4.52
C PRO A 359 -17.80 23.55 -6.05
N GLY A 360 -18.79 22.87 -6.63
CA GLY A 360 -19.04 22.87 -8.08
C GLY A 360 -19.87 24.06 -8.57
N GLN A 361 -20.32 24.94 -7.68
CA GLN A 361 -21.20 26.07 -7.98
C GLN A 361 -20.53 27.40 -7.66
N ASN A 362 -21.02 28.49 -8.26
CA ASN A 362 -20.60 29.86 -7.99
C ASN A 362 -21.81 30.75 -7.66
N PRO A 363 -21.89 31.38 -6.46
CA PRO A 363 -20.97 31.20 -5.34
C PRO A 363 -21.03 29.78 -4.79
N ASP A 364 -19.93 29.31 -4.19
CA ASP A 364 -19.80 27.95 -3.66
C ASP A 364 -20.44 27.78 -2.27
N HIS A 365 -20.88 28.87 -1.63
CA HIS A 365 -21.59 28.83 -0.35
C HIS A 365 -22.93 29.54 -0.43
N VAL A 366 -23.93 28.96 0.25
CA VAL A 366 -25.19 29.62 0.56
C VAL A 366 -25.28 29.77 2.07
N ARG A 367 -24.99 30.97 2.55
CA ARG A 367 -24.95 31.31 3.98
C ARG A 367 -26.28 31.90 4.43
N SER A 368 -26.75 31.52 5.62
CA SER A 368 -27.87 32.17 6.31
C SER A 368 -27.39 32.91 7.55
N ASN A 369 -28.27 33.71 8.16
CA ASN A 369 -28.03 34.32 9.48
C ASN A 369 -28.79 33.60 10.61
N ALA A 370 -29.28 32.38 10.36
CA ALA A 370 -30.08 31.63 11.32
C ALA A 370 -29.17 30.71 12.15
N ASN A 371 -28.94 31.06 13.41
CA ASN A 371 -28.23 30.20 14.37
C ASN A 371 -29.11 28.99 14.74
N ILE A 372 -28.59 27.79 14.50
CA ILE A 372 -29.24 26.50 14.79
C ILE A 372 -28.58 25.73 15.93
N CYS A 373 -27.62 26.36 16.63
CA CYS A 373 -26.87 25.83 17.76
C CYS A 373 -27.35 26.43 19.09
N ASP A 374 -28.67 26.54 19.28
CA ASP A 374 -29.29 27.10 20.49
C ASP A 374 -29.76 26.03 21.49
N GLY A 375 -29.47 24.76 21.19
CA GLY A 375 -29.87 23.60 21.96
C GLY A 375 -31.34 23.23 21.84
N GLN A 376 -32.10 23.89 20.96
CA GLN A 376 -33.47 23.51 20.62
C GLN A 376 -33.49 22.60 19.38
N PRO A 377 -34.51 21.72 19.27
CA PRO A 377 -34.62 20.83 18.14
C PRO A 377 -35.22 21.57 16.92
N HIS A 378 -34.48 21.63 15.83
CA HIS A 378 -34.87 22.30 14.58
C HIS A 378 -35.05 21.33 13.42
N THR A 379 -36.05 21.58 12.58
CA THR A 379 -36.15 20.97 11.25
C THR A 379 -35.57 21.93 10.22
N LEU A 380 -34.49 21.51 9.59
CA LEU A 380 -33.72 22.26 8.61
C LEU A 380 -34.01 21.71 7.23
N SER A 381 -34.14 22.57 6.23
CA SER A 381 -34.34 22.13 4.84
C SER A 381 -33.48 22.92 3.88
N MET A 382 -32.96 22.24 2.85
CA MET A 382 -32.29 22.81 1.69
C MET A 382 -33.00 22.36 0.43
N THR A 383 -33.51 23.30 -0.35
CA THR A 383 -33.93 23.01 -1.74
C THR A 383 -32.78 23.38 -2.67
N TYR A 384 -32.27 22.41 -3.41
CA TYR A 384 -31.18 22.60 -4.36
C TYR A 384 -31.69 22.41 -5.79
N GLU A 385 -31.84 23.51 -6.51
CA GLU A 385 -32.21 23.62 -7.92
C GLU A 385 -30.95 23.85 -8.78
N PRO A 386 -30.96 23.53 -10.09
CA PRO A 386 -29.79 23.73 -10.96
C PRO A 386 -29.20 25.14 -10.97
N ALA A 387 -30.02 26.17 -10.72
CA ALA A 387 -29.60 27.58 -10.74
C ALA A 387 -29.84 28.32 -9.41
N ARG A 388 -30.28 27.62 -8.35
CA ARG A 388 -30.68 28.27 -7.09
C ARG A 388 -30.68 27.32 -5.91
N VAL A 389 -30.24 27.78 -4.74
CA VAL A 389 -30.37 27.05 -3.47
C VAL A 389 -31.09 27.92 -2.45
N LYS A 390 -32.01 27.32 -1.69
CA LYS A 390 -32.72 27.99 -0.59
C LYS A 390 -32.60 27.16 0.68
N LEU A 391 -32.43 27.84 1.81
CA LEU A 391 -32.32 27.22 3.14
C LEU A 391 -33.48 27.65 4.03
N TYR A 392 -33.95 26.73 4.85
CA TYR A 392 -35.08 26.90 5.75
C TYR A 392 -34.77 26.38 7.15
N VAL A 393 -35.28 27.05 8.18
CA VAL A 393 -35.25 26.63 9.57
C VAL A 393 -36.69 26.67 10.09
N ASP A 394 -37.20 25.52 10.52
CA ASP A 394 -38.58 25.32 11.00
C ASP A 394 -39.63 25.93 10.06
N GLY A 395 -39.43 25.74 8.74
CA GLY A 395 -40.34 26.23 7.70
C GLY A 395 -40.14 27.66 7.26
N LYS A 396 -39.37 28.47 7.99
CA LYS A 396 -39.04 29.84 7.59
C LYS A 396 -37.84 29.83 6.65
N LYS A 397 -37.96 30.46 5.48
CA LYS A 397 -36.83 30.66 4.56
C LYS A 397 -35.80 31.61 5.19
N VAL A 398 -34.57 31.16 5.32
CA VAL A 398 -33.46 31.90 5.95
C VAL A 398 -32.36 32.28 4.95
N ALA A 399 -32.31 31.63 3.79
CA ALA A 399 -31.45 32.02 2.66
C ALA A 399 -32.11 31.66 1.31
N ASP A 400 -31.82 32.45 0.27
CA ASP A 400 -32.26 32.24 -1.12
C ASP A 400 -31.20 32.82 -2.05
N GLN A 401 -30.43 31.94 -2.71
CA GLN A 401 -29.22 32.33 -3.43
C GLN A 401 -29.21 31.70 -4.83
N ALA A 402 -29.08 32.55 -5.86
CA ALA A 402 -28.82 32.08 -7.22
C ALA A 402 -27.38 31.55 -7.31
N ILE A 403 -27.20 30.47 -8.06
CA ILE A 403 -25.92 29.79 -8.26
C ILE A 403 -25.75 29.42 -9.74
N GLU A 404 -24.50 29.36 -10.19
CA GLU A 404 -24.12 28.96 -11.54
C GLU A 404 -23.11 27.80 -11.49
N ARG A 405 -23.27 26.80 -12.35
CA ARG A 405 -22.39 25.64 -12.35
C ARG A 405 -21.04 25.96 -12.98
N ILE A 406 -19.96 25.59 -12.30
CA ILE A 406 -18.59 25.78 -12.78
C ILE A 406 -18.23 24.63 -13.72
N GLU A 407 -17.98 24.93 -14.99
CA GLU A 407 -17.59 23.94 -16.00
C GLU A 407 -16.15 23.42 -15.81
N GLY A 408 -15.87 22.21 -16.31
CA GLY A 408 -14.51 21.64 -16.34
C GLY A 408 -14.00 21.00 -15.04
N LYS A 409 -14.75 21.04 -13.93
CA LYS A 409 -14.40 20.30 -12.70
C LYS A 409 -14.85 18.83 -12.78
N THR A 410 -13.99 17.93 -12.32
CA THR A 410 -14.21 16.47 -12.36
C THR A 410 -15.27 16.02 -11.34
N SER A 411 -16.18 15.14 -11.77
CA SER A 411 -17.12 14.44 -10.88
C SER A 411 -16.42 13.24 -10.25
N LEU A 412 -16.39 13.19 -8.92
CA LEU A 412 -15.82 12.09 -8.15
C LEU A 412 -16.91 11.52 -7.22
N PRO A 413 -17.53 10.37 -7.57
CA PRO A 413 -18.49 9.72 -6.69
C PRO A 413 -17.85 9.32 -5.36
N GLY A 414 -18.53 9.62 -4.26
CA GLY A 414 -18.14 9.26 -2.90
C GLY A 414 -19.36 8.89 -2.04
N SER A 415 -19.12 8.73 -0.75
CA SER A 415 -20.14 8.38 0.25
C SER A 415 -21.08 9.55 0.59
N LEU A 416 -22.22 9.27 1.21
CA LEU A 416 -23.03 10.25 1.94
C LEU A 416 -22.65 10.19 3.42
N ALA A 417 -22.31 11.31 4.04
CA ALA A 417 -21.97 11.39 5.45
C ALA A 417 -23.04 12.15 6.22
N ILE A 418 -23.39 11.70 7.43
CA ILE A 418 -24.35 12.37 8.33
C ILE A 418 -23.65 12.60 9.66
N GLY A 419 -23.64 13.82 10.20
CA GLY A 419 -22.91 14.10 11.43
C GLY A 419 -21.38 14.13 11.28
N ARG A 420 -20.85 14.08 10.05
CA ARG A 420 -19.41 14.14 9.74
C ARG A 420 -19.16 14.48 8.28
N LEU A 421 -17.91 14.80 7.93
CA LEU A 421 -17.44 14.81 6.53
C LEU A 421 -17.17 13.40 6.01
N VAL A 422 -17.26 13.26 4.68
CA VAL A 422 -16.94 12.02 3.94
C VAL A 422 -15.46 11.64 4.14
N GLU A 423 -14.55 12.61 4.08
CA GLU A 423 -13.10 12.43 4.28
C GLU A 423 -12.71 12.22 5.75
N GLY A 424 -13.67 12.33 6.68
CA GLY A 424 -13.45 12.34 8.12
C GLY A 424 -12.88 13.67 8.65
N ARG A 425 -12.56 13.72 9.95
CA ARG A 425 -11.91 14.83 10.69
C ARG A 425 -12.81 15.92 11.27
N LEU A 426 -14.02 16.14 10.73
CA LEU A 426 -14.99 17.11 11.27
C LEU A 426 -16.32 16.41 11.54
N GLY A 427 -16.86 16.61 12.74
CA GLY A 427 -18.08 15.99 13.25
C GLY A 427 -19.16 17.00 13.62
N TYR A 428 -19.96 16.67 14.64
CA TYR A 428 -20.98 17.56 15.20
C TYR A 428 -21.14 17.33 16.71
N SER A 429 -21.74 18.30 17.40
CA SER A 429 -22.03 18.26 18.83
C SER A 429 -23.51 18.57 19.06
N GLY A 430 -24.29 17.50 19.20
CA GLY A 430 -25.72 17.55 19.34
C GLY A 430 -26.34 16.20 19.01
N THR A 431 -27.61 16.21 18.62
CA THR A 431 -28.29 15.06 18.03
C THR A 431 -28.69 15.37 16.60
N ILE A 432 -28.63 14.36 15.74
CA ILE A 432 -29.35 14.34 14.48
C ILE A 432 -30.37 13.23 14.64
N ASP A 433 -31.64 13.59 14.64
CA ASP A 433 -32.73 12.65 14.91
C ASP A 433 -33.15 11.97 13.60
N TRP A 434 -33.14 12.70 12.49
CA TRP A 434 -33.34 12.13 11.15
C TRP A 434 -32.81 13.02 10.03
N VAL A 435 -32.54 12.41 8.88
CA VAL A 435 -32.20 13.07 7.60
C VAL A 435 -33.06 12.46 6.49
N ARG A 436 -33.67 13.29 5.64
CA ARG A 436 -34.40 12.88 4.45
C ARG A 436 -33.86 13.60 3.22
N ILE A 437 -33.68 12.87 2.13
CA ILE A 437 -33.39 13.42 0.81
C ILE A 437 -34.52 12.98 -0.12
N SER A 438 -35.13 13.94 -0.79
CA SER A 438 -36.20 13.73 -1.76
C SER A 438 -35.78 14.21 -3.15
N LYS A 439 -36.23 13.48 -4.17
CA LYS A 439 -36.11 13.86 -5.56
C LYS A 439 -37.10 14.99 -5.86
N GLY A 440 -36.63 16.03 -6.53
CA GLY A 440 -37.43 17.22 -6.83
C GLY A 440 -37.60 18.19 -5.65
N LEU A 441 -38.41 19.21 -5.87
CA LEU A 441 -38.71 20.25 -4.88
C LEU A 441 -39.93 19.85 -4.06
N GLN A 442 -39.74 19.69 -2.75
CA GLN A 442 -40.83 19.38 -1.81
C GLN A 442 -41.43 20.66 -1.23
N GLU A 443 -42.71 20.61 -0.84
CA GLU A 443 -43.29 21.66 0.00
C GLU A 443 -42.62 21.62 1.37
N ILE A 444 -42.01 22.74 1.76
CA ILE A 444 -41.30 22.83 3.04
C ILE A 444 -42.32 22.93 4.18
N PRO A 445 -42.28 22.05 5.19
CA PRO A 445 -43.19 22.10 6.32
C PRO A 445 -43.15 23.46 7.01
N THR A 446 -44.29 24.06 7.31
CA THR A 446 -44.38 25.41 7.89
C THR A 446 -44.00 25.48 9.38
N THR A 447 -43.75 24.34 10.02
CA THR A 447 -43.35 24.23 11.42
C THR A 447 -42.38 23.06 11.61
N SER A 448 -41.73 23.03 12.78
CA SER A 448 -40.81 21.99 13.23
C SER A 448 -41.47 20.60 13.22
N VAL A 449 -40.86 19.62 12.52
CA VAL A 449 -41.40 18.26 12.35
C VAL A 449 -40.59 17.26 13.19
N PRO A 450 -41.21 16.57 14.18
CA PRO A 450 -40.48 15.64 15.04
C PRO A 450 -40.18 14.29 14.38
N THR A 451 -41.04 13.81 13.48
CA THR A 451 -40.90 12.53 12.79
C THR A 451 -41.29 12.67 11.33
N VAL A 452 -40.59 11.99 10.44
CA VAL A 452 -40.85 12.02 8.99
C VAL A 452 -41.06 10.60 8.46
N THR A 453 -41.90 10.44 7.44
CA THR A 453 -42.11 9.16 6.76
C THR A 453 -41.59 9.22 5.32
N SER A 454 -41.24 8.06 4.77
CA SER A 454 -40.93 7.95 3.34
C SER A 454 -42.20 8.10 2.51
N ASP A 455 -42.09 8.81 1.40
CA ASP A 455 -43.10 8.93 0.33
C ASP A 455 -42.46 8.60 -1.03
N ASP A 456 -43.25 8.62 -2.12
CA ASP A 456 -42.79 8.28 -3.47
C ASP A 456 -41.67 9.18 -4.01
N SER A 457 -41.45 10.33 -3.38
CA SER A 457 -40.37 11.26 -3.74
C SER A 457 -39.09 11.04 -2.94
N THR A 458 -39.16 10.29 -1.83
CA THR A 458 -38.05 10.08 -0.91
C THR A 458 -37.03 9.13 -1.51
N ILE A 459 -35.79 9.60 -1.68
CA ILE A 459 -34.66 8.82 -2.23
C ILE A 459 -33.62 8.43 -1.17
N GLY A 460 -33.73 8.98 0.04
CA GLY A 460 -32.98 8.56 1.21
C GLY A 460 -33.66 9.03 2.49
N LEU A 461 -33.77 8.14 3.49
CA LEU A 461 -34.32 8.47 4.80
C LEU A 461 -33.56 7.71 5.88
N TRP A 462 -33.01 8.43 6.85
CA TRP A 462 -32.26 7.88 7.99
C TRP A 462 -32.83 8.45 9.27
N GLN A 463 -33.10 7.60 10.25
CA GLN A 463 -33.66 7.97 11.56
C GLN A 463 -32.79 7.36 12.67
N PHE A 464 -32.47 8.15 13.69
CA PHE A 464 -31.53 7.79 14.74
C PHE A 464 -32.23 7.88 16.11
N SER A 465 -32.16 6.80 16.89
CA SER A 465 -32.82 6.72 18.20
C SER A 465 -31.93 7.27 19.33
N GLN A 466 -32.52 7.75 20.43
CA GLN A 466 -31.75 8.28 21.58
C GLN A 466 -30.95 7.19 22.35
N GLU A 467 -31.25 5.90 22.19
CA GLU A 467 -30.59 4.82 22.95
C GLU A 467 -29.23 4.38 22.37
N ASP A 468 -28.92 4.74 21.12
CA ASP A 468 -27.70 4.29 20.42
C ASP A 468 -26.44 5.11 20.76
N GLN A 469 -26.59 6.28 21.39
CA GLN A 469 -25.48 7.24 21.54
C GLN A 469 -24.64 7.08 22.83
N GLN A 470 -24.99 6.15 23.74
CA GLN A 470 -24.52 6.20 25.13
C GLN A 470 -23.50 5.12 25.56
N LYS A 471 -23.00 4.25 24.66
CA LYS A 471 -22.17 3.09 25.08
C LYS A 471 -21.00 2.81 24.12
N LYS A 472 -19.82 3.46 24.30
CA LYS A 472 -18.44 2.98 23.97
C LYS A 472 -17.34 4.01 24.35
N HIS A 473 -16.44 3.64 25.27
CA HIS A 473 -15.35 4.40 25.93
C HIS A 473 -14.28 3.45 26.57
N SER A 474 -13.50 2.68 25.79
CA SER A 474 -12.18 2.12 26.20
C SER A 474 -11.63 1.08 25.21
N GLY A 475 -10.39 1.28 24.76
CA GLY A 475 -9.53 0.28 24.11
C GLY A 475 -8.52 0.94 23.17
N HIS A 476 -7.29 1.15 23.64
CA HIS A 476 -6.27 2.04 23.07
C HIS A 476 -5.45 1.44 21.92
N SER A 477 -5.04 2.31 20.98
CA SER A 477 -3.86 2.17 20.10
C SER A 477 -2.68 2.97 20.67
N SER A 478 -1.46 2.49 20.43
CA SER A 478 -0.19 3.06 20.88
C SER A 478 0.32 4.19 19.97
N MET A 479 0.11 5.43 20.38
CA MET A 479 1.22 6.38 20.49
C MET A 479 1.55 6.48 21.99
N LYS A 480 2.81 6.67 22.36
CA LYS A 480 3.16 6.93 23.77
C LYS A 480 2.22 8.00 24.31
N ALA A 481 1.47 7.65 25.35
CA ALA A 481 0.61 8.60 26.04
C ALA A 481 1.46 9.83 26.42
N PRO A 482 0.96 11.07 26.25
CA PRO A 482 1.51 12.17 27.03
C PRO A 482 1.45 11.71 28.49
N ALA A 483 2.56 11.86 29.21
CA ALA A 483 2.55 11.58 30.63
C ALA A 483 1.36 12.34 31.22
N LEU A 484 0.49 11.62 31.95
CA LEU A 484 -0.63 12.21 32.68
C LEU A 484 -0.15 13.53 33.29
N ALA A 485 -0.84 14.62 32.97
CA ALA A 485 -0.51 15.92 33.50
C ALA A 485 -0.40 15.77 35.02
N LEU A 486 0.82 15.96 35.53
CA LEU A 486 1.08 15.86 36.96
C LEU A 486 0.11 16.83 37.63
N PRO A 487 -0.74 16.42 38.60
CA PRO A 487 -1.54 17.39 39.32
C PRO A 487 -0.61 18.40 39.99
N TYR A 488 -0.99 19.67 40.00
CA TYR A 488 -0.17 20.68 40.67
C TYR A 488 -0.01 20.35 42.14
N ASP A 489 1.23 20.39 42.61
CA ASP A 489 1.60 20.12 43.99
C ASP A 489 2.63 21.15 44.44
N ALA A 490 2.22 22.04 45.34
CA ALA A 490 3.06 23.10 45.88
C ALA A 490 4.17 22.56 46.80
N GLU A 491 3.95 21.44 47.49
CA GLU A 491 4.96 20.80 48.34
C GLU A 491 6.04 20.15 47.47
N LEU A 492 5.65 19.54 46.35
CA LEU A 492 6.59 19.00 45.37
C LEU A 492 7.46 20.10 44.75
N VAL A 493 6.89 21.26 44.40
CA VAL A 493 7.66 22.42 43.92
C VAL A 493 8.70 22.85 44.95
N ALA A 494 8.29 23.02 46.21
CA ALA A 494 9.19 23.42 47.28
C ALA A 494 10.33 22.40 47.50
N GLY A 495 10.01 21.10 47.46
CA GLY A 495 10.99 20.01 47.56
C GLY A 495 11.99 20.02 46.40
N LEU A 496 11.53 20.14 45.16
CA LEU A 496 12.40 20.20 43.98
C LEU A 496 13.34 21.40 44.00
N VAL A 497 12.86 22.57 44.46
CA VAL A 497 13.70 23.77 44.64
C VAL A 497 14.77 23.53 45.69
N GLN A 498 14.43 22.93 46.83
CA GLN A 498 15.40 22.65 47.89
C GLN A 498 16.44 21.59 47.46
N ASP A 499 16.00 20.52 46.82
CA ASP A 499 16.84 19.39 46.43
C ASP A 499 17.79 19.74 45.28
N SER A 500 17.35 20.55 44.33
CA SER A 500 18.20 20.97 43.19
C SER A 500 19.36 21.86 43.65
N GLN A 501 19.17 22.66 44.71
CA GLN A 501 20.24 23.45 45.30
C GLN A 501 21.28 22.60 46.03
N LYS A 502 20.87 21.47 46.61
CA LYS A 502 21.76 20.56 47.36
C LYS A 502 22.47 19.54 46.48
N SER A 503 21.78 19.02 45.46
CA SER A 503 22.17 17.78 44.78
C SER A 503 22.23 17.88 43.25
N GLY A 504 21.79 19.00 42.65
CA GLY A 504 21.86 19.20 41.21
C GLY A 504 23.22 19.72 40.73
N ASP A 505 23.54 19.47 39.47
CA ASP A 505 24.77 19.90 38.78
C ASP A 505 24.45 20.59 37.45
N ALA A 506 25.03 21.77 37.24
CA ALA A 506 24.72 22.60 36.08
C ALA A 506 25.32 22.09 34.75
N ILE A 507 26.46 21.41 34.76
CA ILE A 507 27.07 20.85 33.54
C ILE A 507 26.23 19.66 33.07
N ARG A 508 25.83 18.77 33.99
CA ARG A 508 24.90 17.67 33.67
C ARG A 508 23.54 18.20 33.24
N GLY A 509 23.07 19.28 33.88
CA GLY A 509 21.82 19.95 33.49
C GLY A 509 21.88 20.54 32.09
N ALA A 510 23.02 21.09 31.66
CA ALA A 510 23.22 21.55 30.29
C ALA A 510 23.14 20.39 29.27
N VAL A 511 23.67 19.20 29.61
CA VAL A 511 23.52 18.00 28.77
C VAL A 511 22.05 17.59 28.65
N VAL A 512 21.29 17.62 29.74
CA VAL A 512 19.84 17.32 29.74
C VAL A 512 19.07 18.34 28.90
N PHE A 513 19.38 19.63 29.02
CA PHE A 513 18.76 20.70 28.23
C PHE A 513 19.05 20.56 26.73
N SER A 514 20.24 20.06 26.39
CA SER A 514 20.70 19.83 25.02
C SER A 514 20.29 18.48 24.41
N ASP A 515 19.60 17.60 25.16
CA ASP A 515 19.18 16.29 24.66
C ASP A 515 18.07 16.44 23.59
N ALA A 516 18.32 15.92 22.39
CA ALA A 516 17.37 15.96 21.27
C ALA A 516 16.03 15.27 21.57
N LYS A 517 15.98 14.33 22.53
CA LYS A 517 14.73 13.67 22.97
C LYS A 517 13.85 14.59 23.82
N LEU A 518 14.46 15.58 24.48
CA LEU A 518 13.78 16.55 25.35
C LEU A 518 13.56 17.89 24.63
N ALA A 519 14.35 18.19 23.59
CA ALA A 519 14.16 19.29 22.64
C ALA A 519 14.09 20.71 23.27
N CYS A 520 14.56 20.91 24.51
CA CYS A 520 14.55 22.22 25.16
C CYS A 520 15.35 23.26 24.36
N LEU A 521 16.53 22.88 23.88
CA LEU A 521 17.39 23.75 23.07
C LEU A 521 16.80 24.05 21.67
N SER A 522 15.92 23.20 21.14
CA SER A 522 15.24 23.46 19.86
C SER A 522 14.26 24.63 19.96
N CYS A 523 13.71 24.88 21.15
CA CYS A 523 12.74 25.94 21.37
C CYS A 523 13.32 27.16 22.08
N HIS A 524 14.23 26.96 23.04
CA HIS A 524 14.75 28.01 23.92
C HIS A 524 16.19 28.39 23.61
N LYS A 525 16.51 29.67 23.81
CA LYS A 525 17.83 30.25 23.57
C LYS A 525 18.66 30.32 24.85
N ILE A 526 19.95 30.03 24.73
CA ILE A 526 21.00 30.17 25.75
C ILE A 526 22.24 30.78 25.07
N GLY A 527 22.60 32.01 25.44
CA GLY A 527 23.66 32.75 24.76
C GLY A 527 23.35 32.89 23.25
N PRO A 528 24.29 32.56 22.35
CA PRO A 528 24.01 32.57 20.90
C PRO A 528 23.31 31.29 20.39
N HIS A 529 23.06 30.30 21.25
CA HIS A 529 22.60 28.97 20.85
C HIS A 529 21.13 28.72 21.18
N GLY A 530 20.50 27.81 20.43
CA GLY A 530 19.13 27.37 20.61
C GLY A 530 18.10 28.06 19.69
N GLY A 531 16.84 27.76 19.94
CA GLY A 531 15.70 28.28 19.20
C GLY A 531 15.13 29.56 19.80
N THR A 532 14.29 30.26 19.03
CA THR A 532 13.60 31.49 19.46
C THR A 532 12.08 31.30 19.52
N VAL A 533 11.64 30.05 19.66
CA VAL A 533 10.23 29.66 19.68
C VAL A 533 9.66 29.88 21.09
N GLY A 534 10.44 29.58 22.11
CA GLY A 534 10.20 29.94 23.50
C GLY A 534 11.06 31.14 23.94
N PRO A 535 10.89 31.61 25.18
CA PRO A 535 11.67 32.71 25.73
C PRO A 535 13.16 32.41 25.74
N ASP A 536 13.95 33.47 25.58
CA ASP A 536 15.39 33.44 25.86
C ASP A 536 15.60 33.17 27.35
N LEU A 537 16.30 32.07 27.65
CA LEU A 537 16.55 31.63 29.01
C LEU A 537 17.93 32.05 29.53
N SER A 538 18.73 32.77 28.74
CA SER A 538 20.10 33.16 29.08
C SER A 538 20.22 33.87 30.43
N ALA A 539 19.16 34.58 30.87
CA ALA A 539 19.09 35.29 32.14
C ALA A 539 17.95 34.85 33.07
N ILE A 540 17.39 33.66 32.86
CA ILE A 540 16.13 33.25 33.52
C ILE A 540 16.20 33.25 35.05
N ALA A 541 17.36 32.96 35.65
CA ALA A 541 17.52 32.93 37.10
C ALA A 541 17.44 34.34 37.74
N LYS A 542 17.76 35.39 36.96
CA LYS A 542 17.61 36.79 37.38
C LYS A 542 16.16 37.25 37.26
N ASP A 543 15.47 36.80 36.20
CA ASP A 543 14.17 37.32 35.81
C ASP A 543 12.99 36.63 36.53
N ARG A 544 13.18 35.40 37.02
CA ARG A 544 12.12 34.64 37.71
C ARG A 544 12.63 33.94 38.95
N LYS A 545 11.78 33.87 39.98
CA LYS A 545 12.03 33.06 41.17
C LYS A 545 12.15 31.59 40.75
N LEU A 546 13.06 30.85 41.38
CA LEU A 546 13.31 29.43 41.06
C LEU A 546 12.04 28.57 41.18
N THR A 547 11.13 28.90 42.10
CA THR A 547 9.81 28.26 42.21
C THR A 547 9.00 28.38 40.92
N HIS A 548 8.95 29.57 40.30
CA HIS A 548 8.21 29.78 39.04
C HIS A 548 8.90 29.11 37.85
N ILE A 549 10.24 28.97 37.89
CA ILE A 549 10.99 28.21 36.87
C ILE A 549 10.60 26.73 36.94
N VAL A 550 10.61 26.14 38.15
CA VAL A 550 10.15 24.75 38.36
C VAL A 550 8.70 24.58 37.92
N GLU A 551 7.83 25.53 38.26
CA GLU A 551 6.43 25.49 37.83
C GLU A 551 6.30 25.53 36.31
N SER A 552 7.08 26.36 35.62
CA SER A 552 7.04 26.47 34.16
C SER A 552 7.56 25.21 33.46
N VAL A 553 8.49 24.47 34.07
CA VAL A 553 9.06 23.23 33.52
C VAL A 553 8.14 22.02 33.71
N PHE A 554 7.47 21.93 34.87
CA PHE A 554 6.59 20.79 35.20
C PHE A 554 5.13 21.02 34.80
N TRP A 555 4.69 22.29 34.75
CA TRP A 555 3.32 22.71 34.44
C TRP A 555 3.30 23.92 33.50
N PRO A 556 3.76 23.78 32.24
CA PRO A 556 3.98 24.90 31.32
C PRO A 556 2.71 25.70 31.00
N LYS A 557 1.51 25.13 31.18
CA LYS A 557 0.23 25.80 30.94
C LYS A 557 -0.27 26.68 32.09
N ARG A 558 0.36 26.65 33.28
CA ARG A 558 -0.11 27.43 34.45
C ARG A 558 0.10 28.93 34.29
N GLU A 559 1.22 29.32 33.68
CA GLU A 559 1.57 30.72 33.49
C GLU A 559 2.25 30.88 32.12
N VAL A 560 1.47 31.25 31.11
CA VAL A 560 1.95 31.53 29.75
C VAL A 560 1.95 33.04 29.55
N LYS A 561 3.11 33.62 29.24
CA LYS A 561 3.17 35.06 28.92
C LYS A 561 2.44 35.32 27.58
N PRO A 562 1.73 36.45 27.43
CA PRO A 562 0.93 36.75 26.24
C PRO A 562 1.66 36.59 24.90
N GLU A 563 2.96 36.92 24.85
CA GLU A 563 3.80 36.84 23.65
C GLU A 563 4.14 35.40 23.22
N PHE A 564 3.98 34.40 24.10
CA PHE A 564 4.17 32.97 23.80
C PHE A 564 2.85 32.20 23.79
N THR A 565 1.73 32.91 23.83
CA THR A 565 0.41 32.34 23.59
C THR A 565 0.26 32.11 22.09
N THR A 566 -0.03 30.88 21.69
CA THR A 566 -0.31 30.55 20.29
C THR A 566 -1.64 31.13 19.85
N TRP A 567 -1.72 31.57 18.60
CA TRP A 567 -2.94 32.02 17.96
C TRP A 567 -3.16 31.23 16.68
N GLN A 568 -4.41 30.88 16.40
CA GLN A 568 -4.83 30.33 15.12
C GLN A 568 -5.69 31.37 14.42
N ILE A 569 -5.22 31.85 13.27
CA ILE A 569 -5.92 32.82 12.44
C ILE A 569 -6.47 32.08 11.23
N LEU A 570 -7.79 32.09 11.08
CA LEU A 570 -8.46 31.68 9.85
C LEU A 570 -8.56 32.91 8.95
N THR A 571 -8.02 32.83 7.75
CA THR A 571 -8.12 33.90 6.75
C THR A 571 -9.37 33.72 5.89
N VAL A 572 -9.85 34.81 5.29
CA VAL A 572 -11.05 34.84 4.43
C VAL A 572 -10.98 33.93 3.20
N ASP A 573 -9.78 33.50 2.79
CA ASP A 573 -9.54 32.52 1.73
C ASP A 573 -9.51 31.06 2.23
N GLY A 574 -9.90 30.82 3.48
CA GLY A 574 -10.05 29.50 4.08
C GLY A 574 -8.75 28.86 4.56
N LYS A 575 -7.65 29.63 4.70
CA LYS A 575 -6.38 29.12 5.23
C LYS A 575 -6.30 29.33 6.75
N VAL A 576 -5.79 28.33 7.46
CA VAL A 576 -5.48 28.44 8.88
C VAL A 576 -3.99 28.68 9.07
N VAL A 577 -3.66 29.83 9.65
CA VAL A 577 -2.29 30.22 9.99
C VAL A 577 -2.14 30.15 11.51
N THR A 578 -1.23 29.31 11.99
CA THR A 578 -0.97 29.16 13.43
C THR A 578 0.37 29.77 13.80
N GLY A 579 0.41 30.59 14.85
CA GLY A 579 1.65 31.20 15.30
C GLY A 579 1.52 32.11 16.50
N TYR A 580 2.64 32.67 16.97
CA TYR A 580 2.64 33.70 18.01
C TYR A 580 2.39 35.06 17.40
N LYS A 581 1.53 35.88 18.01
CA LYS A 581 1.37 37.28 17.59
C LYS A 581 2.61 38.08 17.99
N THR A 582 3.37 38.53 17.02
CA THR A 582 4.56 39.37 17.27
C THR A 582 4.24 40.85 17.12
N GLU A 583 3.35 41.20 16.20
CA GLU A 583 2.90 42.57 15.97
C GLU A 583 1.40 42.56 15.65
N SER A 584 0.70 43.57 16.17
CA SER A 584 -0.72 43.79 15.88
C SER A 584 -0.95 45.29 15.78
N THR A 585 -1.18 45.78 14.57
CA THR A 585 -1.51 47.18 14.29
C THR A 585 -3.01 47.31 14.04
N GLU A 586 -3.52 48.52 13.81
CA GLU A 586 -4.93 48.71 13.44
C GLU A 586 -5.30 47.98 12.13
N ASN A 587 -4.33 47.75 11.23
CA ASN A 587 -4.60 47.22 9.89
C ASN A 587 -4.04 45.81 9.66
N THR A 588 -3.11 45.33 10.47
CA THR A 588 -2.43 44.03 10.23
C THR A 588 -2.14 43.27 11.52
N ILE A 589 -2.10 41.94 11.42
CA ILE A 589 -1.58 41.04 12.45
C ILE A 589 -0.47 40.19 11.86
N THR A 590 0.67 40.17 12.52
CA THR A 590 1.80 39.34 12.14
C THR A 590 1.91 38.15 13.08
N LEU A 591 1.78 36.94 12.52
CA LEU A 591 2.03 35.69 13.22
C LEU A 591 3.41 35.13 12.90
N ARG A 592 4.06 34.58 13.91
CA ARG A 592 5.28 33.80 13.77
C ARG A 592 4.99 32.31 13.93
N ASP A 593 5.21 31.54 12.87
CA ASP A 593 5.08 30.08 12.91
C ASP A 593 6.15 29.47 13.85
N PRO A 594 5.77 28.63 14.82
CA PRO A 594 6.68 28.10 15.84
C PRO A 594 7.61 26.98 15.32
N ALA A 595 7.33 26.35 14.18
CA ALA A 595 8.16 25.28 13.63
C ALA A 595 9.20 25.80 12.62
N SER A 596 8.81 26.78 11.81
CA SER A 596 9.63 27.35 10.73
C SER A 596 10.21 28.73 11.06
N GLY A 597 9.69 29.41 12.08
CA GLY A 597 10.05 30.79 12.41
C GLY A 597 9.54 31.81 11.40
N LYS A 598 8.78 31.39 10.38
CA LYS A 598 8.25 32.24 9.32
C LYS A 598 7.28 33.28 9.88
N MET A 599 7.49 34.53 9.50
CA MET A 599 6.57 35.63 9.78
C MET A 599 5.51 35.68 8.67
N THR A 600 4.24 35.66 9.06
CA THR A 600 3.11 35.80 8.16
C THR A 600 2.30 37.01 8.61
N SER A 601 2.41 38.10 7.86
CA SER A 601 1.59 39.29 8.07
C SER A 601 0.28 39.11 7.32
N ILE A 602 -0.82 39.32 8.03
CA ILE A 602 -2.18 39.15 7.55
C ILE A 602 -2.87 40.49 7.75
N ALA A 603 -3.43 41.07 6.70
CA ALA A 603 -4.26 42.25 6.85
C ALA A 603 -5.48 41.87 7.69
N ARG A 604 -5.89 42.71 8.64
CA ARG A 604 -7.03 42.40 9.50
C ARG A 604 -8.32 42.22 8.70
N ASP A 605 -8.43 42.88 7.55
CA ASP A 605 -9.54 42.71 6.61
C ASP A 605 -9.56 41.32 5.95
N ASP A 606 -8.41 40.63 5.92
CA ASP A 606 -8.27 39.27 5.40
C ASP A 606 -8.39 38.21 6.51
N ILE A 607 -8.68 38.60 7.75
CA ILE A 607 -8.86 37.71 8.90
C ILE A 607 -10.36 37.42 9.09
N GLU A 608 -10.74 36.15 8.95
CA GLU A 608 -12.12 35.68 9.19
C GLU A 608 -12.33 35.32 10.67
N ASP A 609 -11.35 34.70 11.35
CA ASP A 609 -11.43 34.37 12.78
C ASP A 609 -10.05 34.27 13.46
N GLU A 610 -10.00 34.51 14.77
CA GLU A 610 -8.78 34.43 15.58
C GLU A 610 -9.02 33.67 16.90
N VAL A 611 -8.45 32.47 17.01
CA VAL A 611 -8.57 31.62 18.21
C VAL A 611 -7.30 31.69 19.05
N VAL A 612 -7.46 32.00 20.34
CA VAL A 612 -6.37 31.95 21.32
C VAL A 612 -6.13 30.50 21.75
N GLY A 613 -4.94 29.97 21.42
CA GLY A 613 -4.46 28.69 21.91
C GLY A 613 -3.72 28.80 23.25
N SER A 614 -2.93 27.79 23.61
CA SER A 614 -2.12 27.76 24.84
C SER A 614 -0.64 28.03 24.52
N THR A 615 0.30 27.27 25.10
CA THR A 615 1.73 27.29 24.76
C THR A 615 2.11 26.12 23.86
N VAL A 616 3.17 26.28 23.07
CA VAL A 616 3.80 25.19 22.29
C VAL A 616 4.61 24.26 23.20
N MET A 617 4.95 24.68 24.42
CA MET A 617 5.69 23.84 25.37
C MET A 617 4.81 22.64 25.83
N PRO A 618 5.21 21.39 25.56
CA PRO A 618 4.38 20.22 25.87
C PRO A 618 4.25 19.94 27.37
N ASP A 619 3.09 19.45 27.81
CA ASP A 619 2.92 18.88 29.15
C ASP A 619 3.70 17.56 29.28
N GLY A 620 4.14 17.24 30.50
CA GLY A 620 4.76 15.95 30.80
C GLY A 620 6.20 15.79 30.32
N LEU A 621 6.87 16.89 29.91
CA LEU A 621 8.25 16.88 29.45
C LEU A 621 9.22 16.25 30.47
N THR A 622 8.98 16.48 31.75
CA THR A 622 9.81 15.96 32.85
C THR A 622 9.58 14.49 33.17
N ALA A 623 8.55 13.85 32.61
CA ALA A 623 8.24 12.44 32.87
C ALA A 623 9.25 11.48 32.22
N ALA A 624 9.95 11.94 31.18
CA ALA A 624 11.04 11.21 30.54
C ALA A 624 12.39 11.37 31.28
N MET A 625 12.46 12.23 32.31
CA MET A 625 13.66 12.51 33.08
C MET A 625 13.66 11.72 34.39
N THR A 626 14.82 11.17 34.77
CA THR A 626 15.03 10.69 36.14
C THR A 626 14.98 11.85 37.14
N ARG A 627 14.73 11.56 38.43
CA ARG A 627 14.74 12.60 39.47
C ARG A 627 16.06 13.39 39.48
N LEU A 628 17.21 12.73 39.31
CA LEU A 628 18.50 13.43 39.25
C LEU A 628 18.61 14.36 38.04
N GLN A 629 18.17 13.93 36.86
CA GLN A 629 18.12 14.79 35.67
C GLN A 629 17.19 15.99 35.84
N GLN A 630 16.07 15.83 36.54
CA GLN A 630 15.18 16.94 36.90
C GLN A 630 15.91 17.96 37.81
N LEU A 631 16.62 17.47 38.84
CA LEU A 631 17.39 18.34 39.75
C LEU A 631 18.57 19.03 39.04
N ASP A 632 19.28 18.32 38.18
CA ASP A 632 20.38 18.85 37.36
C ASP A 632 19.87 19.93 36.39
N LEU A 633 18.74 19.70 35.72
CA LEU A 633 18.11 20.70 34.84
C LEU A 633 17.68 21.95 35.63
N ILE A 634 17.04 21.78 36.80
CA ILE A 634 16.66 22.91 37.66
C ILE A 634 17.90 23.67 38.15
N ARG A 635 18.97 22.96 38.50
CA ARG A 635 20.24 23.56 38.91
C ARG A 635 20.84 24.40 37.78
N PHE A 636 20.94 23.84 36.57
CA PHE A 636 21.40 24.55 35.38
C PHE A 636 20.59 25.83 35.15
N LEU A 637 19.25 25.74 35.12
CA LEU A 637 18.39 26.91 34.93
C LEU A 637 18.52 27.96 36.05
N SER A 638 18.89 27.55 37.27
CA SER A 638 19.10 28.45 38.41
C SER A 638 20.42 29.23 38.37
N GLU A 639 21.36 28.83 37.51
CA GLU A 639 22.66 29.50 37.35
C GLU A 639 22.69 30.44 36.14
N LEU A 640 21.76 30.31 35.20
CA LEU A 640 21.69 31.12 33.99
C LEU A 640 21.48 32.62 34.29
N GLY A 641 22.52 33.41 34.01
CA GLY A 641 22.54 34.88 34.14
C GLY A 641 22.52 35.40 35.58
N ARG A 642 22.82 34.54 36.56
CA ARG A 642 22.98 34.95 37.96
C ARG A 642 24.14 35.94 38.08
N ASP A 643 23.87 37.09 38.68
CA ASP A 643 24.83 38.20 38.89
C ASP A 643 25.52 38.74 37.62
N GLY A 644 24.97 38.47 36.44
CA GLY A 644 25.53 38.90 35.16
C GLY A 644 26.76 38.12 34.70
N GLN A 645 27.05 36.96 35.31
CA GLN A 645 28.16 36.10 34.89
C GLN A 645 27.83 35.36 33.58
N SER A 646 28.81 35.27 32.69
CA SER A 646 28.75 34.43 31.49
C SER A 646 28.70 32.95 31.87
N LEU A 647 28.19 32.10 30.96
CA LEU A 647 28.24 30.64 31.10
C LEU A 647 29.66 30.17 31.37
N SER A 648 29.82 29.08 32.15
CA SER A 648 31.14 28.46 32.25
C SER A 648 31.57 27.93 30.87
N PRO A 649 32.89 27.93 30.55
CA PRO A 649 33.39 27.42 29.28
C PRO A 649 32.92 25.99 28.97
N GLU A 650 32.75 25.16 29.99
CA GLU A 650 32.26 23.78 29.88
C GLU A 650 30.79 23.73 29.43
N ILE A 651 29.95 24.62 29.96
CA ILE A 651 28.53 24.70 29.58
C ILE A 651 28.39 25.27 28.16
N GLU A 652 29.14 26.32 27.83
CA GLU A 652 29.15 26.91 26.49
C GLU A 652 29.57 25.86 25.43
N HIS A 653 30.56 25.03 25.77
CA HIS A 653 31.00 23.93 24.93
C HIS A 653 29.89 22.90 24.68
N VAL A 654 29.20 22.44 25.73
CA VAL A 654 28.10 21.46 25.63
C VAL A 654 26.97 21.97 24.74
N ILE A 655 26.56 23.22 24.92
CA ILE A 655 25.44 23.81 24.18
C ILE A 655 25.80 24.03 22.70
N THR A 656 27.04 24.46 22.40
CA THR A 656 27.52 24.65 21.03
C THR A 656 27.48 23.36 20.21
N HIS A 657 27.91 22.24 20.80
CA HIS A 657 28.02 20.97 20.09
C HIS A 657 26.66 20.31 19.80
N ALA A 658 25.67 20.56 20.65
CA ALA A 658 24.36 19.95 20.54
C ALA A 658 23.59 20.37 19.28
N GLN A 659 23.84 21.55 18.70
CA GLN A 659 23.06 22.07 17.56
C GLN A 659 23.36 21.43 16.19
N ASN A 660 24.39 20.57 16.09
CA ASN A 660 24.79 19.92 14.84
C ASN A 660 24.00 18.60 14.62
N HIS A 661 22.73 18.70 14.19
CA HIS A 661 21.81 17.54 14.07
C HIS A 661 21.72 16.88 12.69
N GLY A 662 22.69 17.08 11.79
CA GLY A 662 22.74 16.42 10.48
C GLY A 662 23.96 15.50 10.32
N PRO A 663 23.92 14.51 9.39
CA PRO A 663 25.12 13.80 9.01
C PRO A 663 26.14 14.81 8.49
N VAL A 664 27.27 14.93 9.17
CA VAL A 664 28.33 15.84 8.73
C VAL A 664 28.91 15.28 7.44
N LYS A 665 28.78 16.06 6.37
CA LYS A 665 29.37 15.74 5.07
C LYS A 665 30.88 15.97 5.15
N PHE A 666 31.62 15.19 4.38
CA PHE A 666 33.03 15.43 4.11
C PHE A 666 33.26 15.33 2.60
N ASP A 667 34.26 16.05 2.11
CA ASP A 667 34.64 15.99 0.71
C ASP A 667 35.44 14.71 0.44
N TYR A 668 35.09 14.00 -0.64
CA TYR A 668 35.81 12.81 -1.09
C TYR A 668 35.94 12.77 -2.61
N THR A 669 37.01 12.15 -3.09
CA THR A 669 37.23 11.89 -4.52
C THR A 669 36.69 10.51 -4.90
N LYS A 670 36.31 10.30 -6.17
CA LYS A 670 35.93 8.99 -6.70
C LYS A 670 37.11 8.03 -6.81
N ALA A 671 38.30 8.55 -7.15
CA ALA A 671 39.50 7.76 -7.43
C ALA A 671 39.96 6.91 -6.22
N PRO A 672 40.51 5.71 -6.45
CA PRO A 672 41.07 4.88 -5.38
C PRO A 672 42.26 5.56 -4.70
N ILE A 673 42.42 5.33 -3.40
CA ILE A 673 43.59 5.79 -2.63
C ILE A 673 44.86 5.11 -3.15
N GLN A 674 44.73 3.87 -3.64
CA GLN A 674 45.83 3.07 -4.19
C GLN A 674 45.56 2.66 -5.65
N PRO A 675 45.75 3.56 -6.64
CA PRO A 675 45.46 3.29 -8.05
C PRO A 675 46.15 2.06 -8.62
N GLN A 676 47.33 1.71 -8.11
CA GLN A 676 48.08 0.52 -8.51
C GLN A 676 47.36 -0.81 -8.23
N LEU A 677 46.44 -0.84 -7.25
CA LEU A 677 45.60 -2.01 -6.96
C LEU A 677 44.33 -2.05 -7.82
N TRP A 678 44.03 -0.95 -8.51
CA TRP A 678 42.82 -0.77 -9.30
C TRP A 678 43.15 -0.24 -10.70
N PRO A 679 43.92 -0.98 -11.51
CA PRO A 679 44.41 -0.51 -12.81
C PRO A 679 43.28 -0.11 -13.78
N ASN A 680 42.08 -0.66 -13.58
CA ASN A 680 40.90 -0.39 -14.41
C ASN A 680 39.98 0.70 -13.83
N SER A 681 40.37 1.42 -12.78
CA SER A 681 39.50 2.42 -12.13
C SER A 681 39.10 3.58 -13.04
N THR A 682 39.87 3.82 -14.11
CA THR A 682 39.61 4.84 -15.13
C THR A 682 38.83 4.31 -16.34
N HIS A 683 38.56 3.00 -16.41
CA HIS A 683 37.80 2.42 -17.51
C HIS A 683 36.38 2.97 -17.51
N HIS A 684 35.79 3.18 -18.69
CA HIS A 684 34.50 3.86 -18.85
C HIS A 684 33.36 3.21 -18.04
N VAL A 685 33.40 1.89 -17.84
CA VAL A 685 32.44 1.14 -17.01
C VAL A 685 32.48 1.53 -15.53
N ASN A 686 33.63 2.03 -15.05
CA ASN A 686 33.88 2.40 -13.65
C ASN A 686 33.78 3.91 -13.38
N ARG A 687 33.37 4.73 -14.36
CA ARG A 687 33.38 6.21 -14.30
C ARG A 687 32.63 6.81 -13.10
N ASP A 688 31.65 6.10 -12.55
CA ASP A 688 30.85 6.53 -11.41
C ASP A 688 31.19 5.82 -10.10
N ARG A 689 32.18 4.92 -10.11
CA ARG A 689 32.55 4.17 -8.93
C ARG A 689 33.24 5.05 -7.89
N VAL A 690 32.90 4.86 -6.62
CA VAL A 690 33.50 5.57 -5.48
C VAL A 690 34.36 4.59 -4.69
N TYR A 691 35.68 4.70 -4.85
CA TYR A 691 36.61 3.82 -4.15
C TYR A 691 36.91 4.33 -2.73
N ASP A 692 37.09 3.41 -1.79
CA ASP A 692 37.62 3.66 -0.44
C ASP A 692 36.84 4.69 0.40
N PHE A 693 35.52 4.83 0.19
CA PHE A 693 34.70 5.86 0.84
C PHE A 693 34.85 5.90 2.36
N TYR A 694 34.68 4.77 3.04
CA TYR A 694 34.76 4.71 4.51
C TYR A 694 36.17 4.94 5.04
N THR A 695 37.20 4.54 4.28
CA THR A 695 38.60 4.84 4.64
C THR A 695 38.83 6.35 4.60
N LYS A 696 38.40 7.03 3.53
CA LYS A 696 38.49 8.49 3.40
C LYS A 696 37.69 9.21 4.49
N GLN A 697 36.50 8.69 4.83
CA GLN A 697 35.67 9.21 5.90
C GLN A 697 36.37 9.11 7.26
N ALA A 698 36.89 7.92 7.60
CA ALA A 698 37.58 7.69 8.86
C ALA A 698 38.84 8.56 8.97
N GLU A 699 39.63 8.68 7.90
CA GLU A 699 40.82 9.53 7.87
C GLU A 699 40.50 11.03 8.02
N HIS A 700 39.39 11.49 7.47
CA HIS A 700 38.92 12.87 7.65
C HIS A 700 38.51 13.13 9.09
N PHE A 701 37.56 12.36 9.62
CA PHE A 701 36.97 12.63 10.94
C PHE A 701 37.90 12.29 12.11
N ARG A 702 38.86 11.37 11.97
CA ARG A 702 39.84 11.08 13.03
C ARG A 702 40.81 12.24 13.31
N GLN A 703 40.94 13.20 12.39
CA GLN A 703 41.82 14.36 12.54
C GLN A 703 41.15 15.50 13.31
N LEU A 704 39.84 15.37 13.60
CA LEU A 704 39.09 16.36 14.35
C LEU A 704 39.15 16.07 15.84
N SER A 705 39.33 17.12 16.64
CA SER A 705 39.38 17.02 18.10
C SER A 705 38.07 16.50 18.71
N ASN A 706 36.94 16.70 18.02
CA ASN A 706 35.61 16.26 18.41
C ASN A 706 34.92 15.60 17.20
N VAL A 707 34.61 14.31 17.31
CA VAL A 707 33.94 13.54 16.26
C VAL A 707 32.43 13.80 16.32
N PRO A 708 31.78 14.22 15.22
CA PRO A 708 30.36 14.49 15.22
C PRO A 708 29.52 13.23 15.47
N MET A 709 28.36 13.40 16.10
CA MET A 709 27.46 12.30 16.49
C MET A 709 26.91 11.51 15.29
N LEU A 710 26.82 12.13 14.12
CA LEU A 710 26.32 11.50 12.89
C LEU A 710 27.27 11.79 11.72
N LEU A 711 27.81 10.74 11.10
CA LEU A 711 28.64 10.83 9.89
C LEU A 711 27.80 10.56 8.63
N SER A 712 28.19 11.13 7.49
CA SER A 712 27.48 10.90 6.22
C SER A 712 27.55 9.43 5.76
N ALA A 713 26.43 8.82 5.41
CA ALA A 713 26.44 7.49 4.80
C ALA A 713 27.13 7.49 3.43
N SER A 714 27.57 6.32 2.97
CA SER A 714 28.10 6.14 1.61
C SER A 714 27.04 6.54 0.56
N PRO A 715 27.42 7.28 -0.51
CA PRO A 715 26.50 7.79 -1.53
C PRO A 715 25.89 6.70 -2.44
N GLY A 716 26.23 5.42 -2.26
CA GLY A 716 25.45 4.31 -2.82
C GLY A 716 25.83 3.79 -4.22
N LEU A 717 26.90 4.29 -4.88
CA LEU A 717 27.28 3.80 -6.22
C LEU A 717 27.89 2.38 -6.23
N ASP A 718 28.19 1.80 -5.07
CA ASP A 718 28.60 0.40 -4.89
C ASP A 718 27.71 -0.33 -3.85
N GLY A 719 26.45 0.07 -3.68
CA GLY A 719 25.55 -0.49 -2.65
C GLY A 719 24.06 -0.54 -3.03
N GLY A 720 23.31 -1.34 -2.27
CA GLY A 720 22.01 -1.96 -2.60
C GLY A 720 20.78 -1.11 -2.97
N GLN A 721 20.90 0.23 -3.08
CA GLN A 721 19.82 1.06 -3.64
C GLN A 721 19.88 1.14 -5.17
N GLN A 722 21.09 1.05 -5.73
CA GLN A 722 21.31 1.06 -7.18
C GLN A 722 22.21 -0.09 -7.65
N GLY A 723 22.94 -0.78 -6.75
CA GLY A 723 23.76 -1.94 -7.12
C GLY A 723 24.90 -1.58 -8.09
N HIS A 724 25.75 -2.56 -8.43
CA HIS A 724 26.86 -2.38 -9.39
C HIS A 724 26.39 -2.06 -10.83
N TRP A 725 25.07 -2.04 -11.06
CA TRP A 725 24.40 -1.90 -12.36
C TRP A 725 23.47 -0.69 -12.46
N GLY A 726 23.26 0.07 -11.38
CA GLY A 726 22.27 1.16 -11.34
C GLY A 726 22.72 2.45 -12.00
N ASN A 727 23.89 2.46 -12.65
CA ASN A 727 24.26 3.51 -13.58
C ASN A 727 23.69 3.30 -14.99
N GLN A 728 22.90 2.25 -15.20
CA GLN A 728 22.25 1.98 -16.48
C GLN A 728 20.73 2.12 -16.34
N SER A 729 20.25 3.36 -16.37
CA SER A 729 18.82 3.66 -16.48
C SER A 729 18.28 3.20 -17.85
N GLU A 730 16.95 3.13 -18.01
CA GLU A 730 16.36 2.87 -19.33
C GLU A 730 16.81 3.89 -20.39
N ALA A 731 17.15 5.12 -19.99
CA ALA A 731 17.72 6.12 -20.90
C ALA A 731 19.14 5.75 -21.35
N ASP A 732 19.96 5.15 -20.48
CA ASP A 732 21.32 4.70 -20.81
C ASP A 732 21.31 3.47 -21.73
N TRP A 733 20.33 2.58 -21.57
CA TRP A 733 20.14 1.39 -22.41
C TRP A 733 19.38 1.66 -23.72
N ALA A 734 18.72 2.82 -23.85
CA ALA A 734 17.93 3.13 -25.03
C ALA A 734 18.85 3.30 -26.25
N SER A 735 18.57 2.56 -27.33
CA SER A 735 19.33 2.68 -28.58
C SER A 735 18.45 2.37 -29.77
N ASN A 736 18.39 3.32 -30.71
CA ASN A 736 17.62 3.19 -31.95
C ASN A 736 18.40 2.53 -33.10
N ARG A 737 19.65 2.10 -32.86
CA ARG A 737 20.57 1.64 -33.92
C ARG A 737 20.07 0.44 -34.72
N TRP A 738 19.17 -0.40 -34.18
CA TRP A 738 18.52 -1.45 -34.99
C TRP A 738 17.78 -0.90 -36.21
N ASN A 739 17.12 0.25 -36.06
CA ASN A 739 16.40 0.92 -37.15
C ASN A 739 17.34 1.62 -38.14
N GLU A 740 18.63 1.75 -37.81
CA GLU A 740 19.68 2.28 -38.70
C GLU A 740 20.39 1.15 -39.48
N THR A 741 20.13 -0.12 -39.12
CA THR A 741 20.73 -1.29 -39.79
C THR A 741 20.01 -1.62 -41.10
N GLN A 742 20.73 -2.29 -42.02
CA GLN A 742 20.10 -2.85 -43.21
C GLN A 742 19.42 -4.19 -42.87
N LEU A 743 18.13 -4.13 -42.52
CA LEU A 743 17.33 -5.30 -42.07
C LEU A 743 17.19 -6.45 -43.08
N GLY A 744 17.61 -6.26 -44.33
CA GLY A 744 17.46 -7.25 -45.39
C GLY A 744 16.00 -7.58 -45.68
N ILE A 745 15.75 -8.84 -46.05
CA ILE A 745 14.46 -9.32 -46.54
C ILE A 745 13.68 -10.20 -45.55
N VAL A 746 14.31 -10.62 -44.44
CA VAL A 746 13.69 -11.49 -43.42
C VAL A 746 14.07 -11.04 -42.03
N GLN A 747 13.09 -10.96 -41.13
CA GLN A 747 13.25 -10.74 -39.70
C GLN A 747 12.35 -11.71 -38.94
N ALA A 748 12.89 -12.35 -37.92
CA ALA A 748 12.13 -13.30 -37.10
C ALA A 748 12.10 -12.84 -35.64
N GLY A 749 10.95 -12.99 -34.99
CA GLY A 749 10.76 -12.59 -33.60
C GLY A 749 9.30 -12.47 -33.22
N VAL A 750 9.03 -11.88 -32.05
CA VAL A 750 7.67 -11.51 -31.65
C VAL A 750 7.22 -10.34 -32.52
N PHE A 751 6.20 -10.52 -33.34
CA PHE A 751 5.66 -9.45 -34.18
C PHE A 751 4.40 -8.85 -33.56
N HIS A 752 4.34 -7.52 -33.56
CA HIS A 752 3.20 -6.73 -33.10
C HIS A 752 2.64 -5.86 -34.22
N ALA A 753 1.33 -5.97 -34.42
CA ALA A 753 0.52 -5.08 -35.25
C ALA A 753 -0.79 -4.75 -34.51
N LYS A 754 -1.59 -3.83 -35.04
CA LYS A 754 -2.84 -3.39 -34.39
C LYS A 754 -3.80 -4.58 -34.19
N GLY A 755 -3.94 -5.04 -32.94
CA GLY A 755 -4.81 -6.16 -32.57
C GLY A 755 -4.25 -7.55 -32.93
N LEU A 756 -2.98 -7.64 -33.34
CA LEU A 756 -2.33 -8.90 -33.73
C LEU A 756 -0.97 -9.03 -33.02
N THR A 757 -0.71 -10.19 -32.45
CA THR A 757 0.62 -10.55 -31.92
C THR A 757 0.94 -11.97 -32.33
N VAL A 758 2.09 -12.14 -33.00
CA VAL A 758 2.57 -13.45 -33.48
C VAL A 758 3.93 -13.72 -32.81
N PRO A 759 3.98 -14.59 -31.78
CA PRO A 759 5.18 -14.78 -30.96
C PRO A 759 6.41 -15.29 -31.71
N ARG A 760 6.20 -16.08 -32.77
CA ARG A 760 7.25 -16.71 -33.57
C ARG A 760 7.20 -16.26 -35.03
N ALA A 761 6.83 -15.00 -35.27
CA ALA A 761 6.66 -14.48 -36.60
C ALA A 761 7.94 -14.59 -37.43
N VAL A 762 7.77 -14.87 -38.72
CA VAL A 762 8.79 -14.66 -39.73
C VAL A 762 8.28 -13.60 -40.70
N CYS A 763 8.73 -12.37 -40.53
CA CYS A 763 8.39 -11.25 -41.39
C CYS A 763 9.28 -11.27 -42.64
N VAL A 764 8.67 -11.16 -43.82
CA VAL A 764 9.38 -11.26 -45.11
C VAL A 764 9.02 -10.09 -46.04
N ARG A 765 10.01 -9.46 -46.67
CA ARG A 765 9.82 -8.55 -47.81
C ARG A 765 9.65 -9.36 -49.10
N LEU A 766 8.69 -8.98 -49.93
CA LEU A 766 8.29 -9.68 -51.15
C LEU A 766 8.37 -8.78 -52.37
N GLY A 767 8.67 -9.40 -53.51
CA GLY A 767 8.76 -8.76 -54.82
C GLY A 767 10.14 -8.16 -55.08
N ASP A 768 10.42 -7.86 -56.35
CA ASP A 768 11.76 -7.45 -56.80
C ASP A 768 12.16 -6.08 -56.24
N ASN A 769 11.16 -5.23 -55.96
CA ASN A 769 11.34 -3.89 -55.41
C ASN A 769 10.86 -3.79 -53.95
N HIS A 770 10.63 -4.92 -53.29
CA HIS A 770 10.06 -4.99 -51.94
C HIS A 770 8.68 -4.32 -51.83
N GLU A 771 7.82 -4.57 -52.81
CA GLU A 771 6.49 -3.97 -52.94
C GLU A 771 5.57 -4.29 -51.76
N LEU A 772 5.67 -5.51 -51.21
CA LEU A 772 4.88 -5.96 -50.07
C LEU A 772 5.78 -6.58 -48.98
N SER A 773 5.24 -6.63 -47.77
CA SER A 773 5.80 -7.36 -46.65
C SER A 773 4.72 -8.24 -46.02
N VAL A 774 5.11 -9.38 -45.47
CA VAL A 774 4.20 -10.35 -44.87
C VAL A 774 4.70 -10.88 -43.54
N CYS A 775 3.79 -11.36 -42.70
CA CYS A 775 4.08 -12.07 -41.45
C CYS A 775 3.63 -13.53 -41.60
N PHE A 776 4.57 -14.45 -41.79
CA PHE A 776 4.30 -15.88 -41.73
C PHE A 776 4.26 -16.34 -40.27
N ASN A 777 3.24 -17.11 -39.90
CA ASN A 777 3.07 -17.69 -38.58
C ASN A 777 3.40 -19.20 -38.62
N PRO A 778 4.56 -19.63 -38.07
CA PRO A 778 4.95 -21.03 -38.03
C PRO A 778 4.02 -21.93 -37.21
N ASP A 779 3.25 -21.36 -36.29
CA ASP A 779 2.35 -22.10 -35.40
C ASP A 779 0.99 -22.38 -36.05
N THR A 780 0.72 -21.81 -37.23
CA THR A 780 -0.53 -22.00 -37.99
C THR A 780 -0.30 -22.29 -39.49
N LEU A 781 0.93 -22.08 -39.98
CA LEU A 781 1.34 -22.14 -41.39
C LEU A 781 0.58 -21.15 -42.32
N THR A 782 0.09 -20.06 -41.73
CA THR A 782 -0.65 -18.97 -42.41
C THR A 782 0.15 -17.66 -42.47
N TYR A 783 -0.32 -16.73 -43.31
CA TYR A 783 0.17 -15.35 -43.35
C TYR A 783 -0.81 -14.42 -42.64
N ASP A 784 -0.50 -14.06 -41.41
CA ASP A 784 -1.43 -13.36 -40.51
C ASP A 784 -1.43 -11.83 -40.72
N ALA A 785 -0.46 -11.31 -41.46
CA ALA A 785 -0.42 -9.92 -41.90
C ALA A 785 0.23 -9.78 -43.28
N VAL A 786 -0.28 -8.83 -44.07
CA VAL A 786 0.31 -8.35 -45.32
C VAL A 786 0.27 -6.82 -45.28
N TRP A 787 1.34 -6.13 -45.69
CA TRP A 787 1.38 -4.67 -45.73
C TRP A 787 2.29 -4.15 -46.85
N ALA A 788 2.10 -2.90 -47.25
CA ALA A 788 2.91 -2.19 -48.26
C ALA A 788 3.74 -1.06 -47.62
N ASP A 789 4.64 -0.44 -48.39
CA ASP A 789 5.37 0.79 -48.03
C ASP A 789 6.24 0.69 -46.76
N GLY A 790 6.79 -0.49 -46.48
CA GLY A 790 7.69 -0.67 -45.34
C GLY A 790 7.90 -2.14 -44.99
N PHE A 791 8.48 -2.38 -43.81
CA PHE A 791 8.76 -3.71 -43.29
C PHE A 791 8.51 -3.76 -41.79
N VAL A 792 9.57 -3.79 -40.97
CA VAL A 792 9.45 -3.80 -39.52
C VAL A 792 10.39 -2.78 -38.90
N SER A 793 10.01 -2.28 -37.74
CA SER A 793 10.85 -1.43 -36.88
C SER A 793 11.02 -2.06 -35.50
N PHE A 794 12.05 -1.62 -34.79
CA PHE A 794 12.37 -2.04 -33.43
C PHE A 794 12.11 -0.91 -32.45
N SER A 795 11.76 -1.27 -31.21
CA SER A 795 11.77 -0.33 -30.08
C SER A 795 13.18 0.21 -29.83
N SER A 796 13.30 1.39 -29.23
CA SER A 796 14.60 1.87 -28.71
C SER A 796 14.94 1.30 -27.33
N VAL A 797 13.94 0.79 -26.59
CA VAL A 797 14.09 0.31 -25.21
C VAL A 797 15.03 -0.91 -25.16
N ARG A 798 16.05 -0.83 -24.31
CA ARG A 798 17.09 -1.87 -24.12
C ARG A 798 17.67 -2.39 -25.43
N HIS A 799 18.26 -1.49 -26.20
CA HIS A 799 18.78 -1.80 -27.53
C HIS A 799 17.76 -2.54 -28.41
N GLY A 800 16.47 -2.25 -28.28
CA GLY A 800 15.40 -2.87 -29.07
C GLY A 800 15.08 -4.33 -28.81
N PHE A 801 15.64 -4.96 -27.77
CA PHE A 801 15.41 -6.38 -27.47
C PHE A 801 14.03 -6.68 -26.87
N LEU A 802 13.41 -5.74 -26.15
CA LEU A 802 12.17 -6.01 -25.41
C LEU A 802 10.89 -5.77 -26.21
N GLY A 803 10.92 -4.90 -27.22
CA GLY A 803 9.70 -4.42 -27.89
C GLY A 803 9.20 -5.27 -29.05
N GLY A 804 9.92 -6.32 -29.44
CA GLY A 804 9.61 -7.12 -30.62
C GLY A 804 9.72 -6.35 -31.95
N LEU A 805 9.31 -7.02 -33.03
CA LEU A 805 9.15 -6.44 -34.36
C LEU A 805 7.82 -5.70 -34.45
N GLN A 806 7.84 -4.45 -34.90
CA GLN A 806 6.65 -3.63 -35.06
C GLN A 806 6.34 -3.42 -36.54
N LEU A 807 5.08 -3.53 -36.95
CA LEU A 807 4.67 -3.26 -38.33
C LEU A 807 5.01 -1.82 -38.71
N GLN A 808 5.79 -1.65 -39.78
CA GLN A 808 6.04 -0.37 -40.41
C GLN A 808 5.50 -0.40 -41.85
N GLY A 809 4.44 0.36 -42.13
CA GLY A 809 3.83 0.45 -43.45
C GLY A 809 2.30 0.41 -43.40
N THR A 810 1.67 0.19 -44.55
CA THR A 810 0.21 0.25 -44.75
C THR A 810 -0.38 -1.16 -44.84
N PRO A 811 -1.19 -1.61 -43.86
CA PRO A 811 -1.83 -2.92 -43.90
C PRO A 811 -2.64 -3.16 -45.18
N GLN A 812 -2.55 -4.36 -45.73
CA GLN A 812 -3.27 -4.84 -46.89
C GLN A 812 -4.24 -5.97 -46.49
N ALA A 813 -5.19 -6.28 -47.37
CA ALA A 813 -6.08 -7.41 -47.16
C ALA A 813 -5.27 -8.73 -47.12
N CYS A 814 -5.43 -9.48 -46.03
CA CYS A 814 -4.86 -10.81 -45.93
C CYS A 814 -5.72 -11.80 -46.72
N PRO A 815 -5.09 -12.77 -47.42
CA PRO A 815 -5.82 -13.83 -48.09
C PRO A 815 -6.59 -14.69 -47.08
N GLU A 816 -7.72 -15.27 -47.49
CA GLU A 816 -8.42 -16.25 -46.67
C GLU A 816 -7.58 -17.54 -46.61
N GLN A 817 -7.22 -17.98 -45.39
CA GLN A 817 -6.39 -19.15 -45.15
C GLN A 817 -6.89 -19.90 -43.93
N LYS A 818 -6.65 -21.21 -43.89
CA LYS A 818 -6.96 -22.06 -42.75
C LYS A 818 -5.72 -22.81 -42.32
N THR A 819 -5.54 -22.94 -41.01
CA THR A 819 -4.57 -23.87 -40.43
C THR A 819 -4.87 -25.29 -40.89
N PRO A 820 -3.87 -26.11 -41.22
CA PRO A 820 -4.10 -27.49 -41.61
C PRO A 820 -4.83 -28.28 -40.51
N GLU A 821 -5.81 -29.09 -40.90
CA GLU A 821 -6.53 -29.98 -39.97
C GLU A 821 -5.67 -31.16 -39.51
N GLN A 822 -4.69 -31.56 -40.32
CA GLN A 822 -3.72 -32.60 -39.99
C GLN A 822 -2.56 -32.03 -39.15
N SER A 823 -1.93 -32.86 -38.34
CA SER A 823 -0.72 -32.50 -37.60
C SER A 823 0.38 -32.03 -38.56
N PHE A 824 1.08 -30.96 -38.20
CA PHE A 824 2.18 -30.43 -39.01
C PHE A 824 3.45 -30.16 -38.19
N THR A 825 4.58 -30.04 -38.89
CA THR A 825 5.89 -29.70 -38.31
C THR A 825 6.53 -28.62 -39.16
N TYR A 826 6.86 -27.48 -38.56
CA TYR A 826 7.61 -26.42 -39.23
C TYR A 826 9.12 -26.72 -39.18
N HIS A 827 9.76 -26.79 -40.35
CA HIS A 827 11.19 -27.11 -40.46
C HIS A 827 12.07 -25.85 -40.57
N GLY A 828 11.51 -24.72 -40.97
CA GLY A 828 12.25 -23.46 -41.13
C GLY A 828 11.96 -22.78 -42.46
N TYR A 829 12.90 -21.93 -42.88
CA TYR A 829 12.85 -21.26 -44.18
C TYR A 829 14.23 -21.25 -44.83
N TYR A 830 14.21 -21.23 -46.17
CA TYR A 830 15.38 -21.10 -47.02
C TYR A 830 15.34 -19.75 -47.72
N ARG A 831 16.50 -19.12 -47.84
CA ARG A 831 16.66 -17.85 -48.57
C ARG A 831 17.39 -18.11 -49.87
N HIS A 832 16.87 -17.55 -50.96
CA HIS A 832 17.50 -17.60 -52.27
C HIS A 832 17.30 -16.27 -53.00
N ASN A 833 18.35 -15.43 -53.05
CA ASN A 833 18.25 -14.04 -53.49
C ASN A 833 17.15 -13.29 -52.70
N ASN A 834 16.18 -12.69 -53.39
CA ASN A 834 15.03 -12.00 -52.79
C ASN A 834 13.87 -12.96 -52.44
N ARG A 835 14.02 -14.27 -52.65
CA ARG A 835 12.99 -15.28 -52.36
C ARG A 835 13.21 -15.88 -50.98
N VAL A 836 12.10 -16.12 -50.30
CA VAL A 836 12.05 -16.92 -49.07
C VAL A 836 11.11 -18.07 -49.32
N VAL A 837 11.52 -19.28 -48.95
CA VAL A 837 10.71 -20.49 -49.11
C VAL A 837 10.61 -21.17 -47.76
N PHE A 838 9.39 -21.27 -47.25
CA PHE A 838 9.08 -21.97 -46.01
C PHE A 838 8.98 -23.46 -46.26
N ALA A 839 9.53 -24.26 -45.35
CA ALA A 839 9.48 -25.71 -45.40
C ALA A 839 8.77 -26.26 -44.17
N TYR A 840 7.82 -27.16 -44.39
CA TYR A 840 7.06 -27.80 -43.33
C TYR A 840 6.45 -29.11 -43.82
N ARG A 841 6.12 -29.99 -42.89
CA ARG A 841 5.43 -31.25 -43.16
C ARG A 841 4.00 -31.17 -42.67
N ILE A 842 3.03 -31.64 -43.46
CA ILE A 842 1.63 -31.83 -43.04
C ILE A 842 1.30 -33.31 -43.22
N GLY A 843 0.93 -34.00 -42.13
CA GLY A 843 0.86 -35.46 -42.11
C GLY A 843 2.22 -36.07 -42.47
N ASP A 844 2.25 -36.84 -43.56
CA ASP A 844 3.46 -37.52 -44.07
C ASP A 844 4.07 -36.83 -45.31
N VAL A 845 3.53 -35.68 -45.72
CA VAL A 845 3.96 -34.99 -46.95
C VAL A 845 4.76 -33.74 -46.61
N GLU A 846 5.97 -33.65 -47.16
CA GLU A 846 6.81 -32.45 -47.09
C GLU A 846 6.32 -31.41 -48.10
N TYR A 847 6.11 -30.18 -47.65
CA TYR A 847 5.66 -29.05 -48.44
C TYR A 847 6.69 -27.93 -48.46
N LEU A 848 6.71 -27.23 -49.59
CA LEU A 848 7.34 -25.93 -49.71
C LEU A 848 6.27 -24.87 -49.93
N ASP A 849 6.48 -23.69 -49.36
CA ASP A 849 5.61 -22.53 -49.49
C ASP A 849 6.42 -21.27 -49.79
N ALA A 850 6.20 -20.71 -50.98
CA ALA A 850 6.96 -19.58 -51.49
C ALA A 850 6.04 -18.37 -51.74
N PRO A 851 5.97 -17.39 -50.82
CA PRO A 851 5.21 -16.17 -51.00
C PRO A 851 5.85 -15.23 -52.03
N TRP A 852 5.04 -14.46 -52.75
CA TRP A 852 5.50 -13.47 -53.74
C TRP A 852 4.49 -12.37 -54.03
N VAL A 853 4.88 -11.46 -54.93
CA VAL A 853 4.02 -10.43 -55.52
C VAL A 853 3.78 -10.75 -56.99
N ARG A 854 2.51 -10.78 -57.41
CA ARG A 854 2.12 -10.81 -58.82
C ARG A 854 1.06 -9.73 -59.04
N ASP A 855 1.28 -8.87 -60.03
CA ASP A 855 0.41 -7.73 -60.34
C ASP A 855 0.10 -6.84 -59.11
N GLY A 856 1.13 -6.62 -58.26
CA GLY A 856 1.01 -5.82 -57.04
C GLY A 856 0.24 -6.48 -55.89
N LYS A 857 -0.14 -7.76 -56.03
CA LYS A 857 -0.90 -8.51 -55.01
C LYS A 857 -0.09 -9.66 -54.43
N PHE A 858 -0.35 -9.95 -53.17
CA PHE A 858 0.20 -11.12 -52.50
C PHE A 858 -0.26 -12.41 -53.19
N THR A 859 0.70 -13.30 -53.42
CA THR A 859 0.49 -14.66 -53.93
C THR A 859 1.41 -15.62 -53.19
N ARG A 860 1.09 -16.91 -53.18
CA ARG A 860 2.00 -17.96 -52.68
C ARG A 860 1.86 -19.22 -53.53
N GLU A 861 2.97 -19.90 -53.76
CA GLU A 861 2.98 -21.25 -54.32
C GLU A 861 3.15 -22.24 -53.17
N VAL A 862 2.21 -23.19 -53.04
CA VAL A 862 2.29 -24.27 -52.05
C VAL A 862 2.17 -25.59 -52.79
N ALA A 863 3.17 -26.44 -52.65
CA ALA A 863 3.19 -27.74 -53.32
C ALA A 863 4.04 -28.74 -52.51
N PRO A 864 3.80 -30.07 -52.67
CA PRO A 864 4.73 -31.06 -52.18
C PRO A 864 6.16 -30.75 -52.63
N ALA A 865 7.13 -30.94 -51.75
CA ALA A 865 8.52 -30.51 -51.97
C ALA A 865 9.12 -31.08 -53.27
N ALA A 866 8.72 -32.29 -53.68
CA ALA A 866 9.16 -32.91 -54.92
C ALA A 866 8.62 -32.21 -56.19
N GLU A 867 7.47 -31.53 -56.09
CA GLU A 867 6.73 -30.93 -57.21
C GLU A 867 6.89 -29.40 -57.28
N HIS A 868 7.30 -28.76 -56.19
CA HIS A 868 7.43 -27.31 -56.14
C HIS A 868 8.46 -26.77 -57.15
N SER A 869 8.14 -25.64 -57.78
CA SER A 869 9.01 -24.95 -58.74
C SER A 869 10.38 -24.56 -58.18
N LEU A 870 10.48 -24.35 -56.86
CA LEU A 870 11.67 -23.90 -56.14
C LEU A 870 12.33 -25.01 -55.32
N ARG A 871 12.04 -26.28 -55.59
CA ARG A 871 12.63 -27.41 -54.84
C ARG A 871 14.16 -27.42 -54.81
N SER A 872 14.84 -26.79 -55.77
CA SER A 872 16.30 -26.69 -55.79
C SER A 872 16.88 -25.72 -54.74
N VAL A 873 16.07 -24.85 -54.13
CA VAL A 873 16.58 -23.86 -53.16
C VAL A 873 16.97 -24.48 -51.81
N ILE A 874 16.52 -25.71 -51.52
CA ILE A 874 16.81 -26.40 -50.26
C ILE A 874 18.20 -27.06 -50.23
N THR A 875 18.93 -27.09 -51.35
CA THR A 875 20.26 -27.70 -51.44
C THR A 875 21.40 -26.76 -51.02
N GLY A 876 21.08 -25.55 -50.56
CA GLY A 876 22.05 -24.50 -50.25
C GLY A 876 22.60 -23.80 -51.51
N GLY A 877 22.98 -22.54 -51.36
CA GLY A 877 23.55 -21.72 -52.43
C GLY A 877 24.86 -21.04 -52.00
N PRO A 878 25.47 -20.22 -52.88
CA PRO A 878 26.64 -19.40 -52.52
C PRO A 878 26.35 -18.49 -51.31
N SER A 879 27.36 -18.20 -50.49
CA SER A 879 27.22 -17.31 -49.32
C SER A 879 26.75 -15.91 -49.74
N GLN A 880 25.75 -15.38 -49.03
CA GLN A 880 25.23 -14.02 -49.25
C GLN A 880 26.18 -12.92 -48.73
N TRP A 881 27.01 -13.26 -47.75
CA TRP A 881 27.98 -12.35 -47.13
C TRP A 881 29.36 -13.02 -47.09
N PRO A 882 30.08 -13.07 -48.21
CA PRO A 882 31.38 -13.74 -48.29
C PRO A 882 32.53 -12.96 -47.65
N GLN A 883 32.30 -11.73 -47.20
CA GLN A 883 33.33 -10.86 -46.64
C GLN A 883 33.83 -11.38 -45.29
N VAL A 884 35.15 -11.40 -45.12
CA VAL A 884 35.80 -11.64 -43.83
C VAL A 884 36.07 -10.29 -43.18
N LEU A 885 35.64 -10.12 -41.92
CA LEU A 885 35.97 -8.94 -41.12
C LEU A 885 37.18 -9.25 -40.25
N GLU A 886 38.26 -8.50 -40.45
CA GLU A 886 39.45 -8.61 -39.61
C GLU A 886 39.31 -7.66 -38.42
N THR A 887 39.64 -8.15 -37.22
CA THR A 887 39.69 -7.33 -36.00
C THR A 887 41.06 -7.42 -35.35
N LYS A 888 41.42 -6.38 -34.60
CA LYS A 888 42.71 -6.31 -33.93
C LYS A 888 42.65 -7.00 -32.57
N ILE A 889 43.66 -7.81 -32.30
CA ILE A 889 43.94 -8.35 -30.97
C ILE A 889 45.12 -7.58 -30.38
N SER A 890 44.95 -7.10 -29.14
CA SER A 890 46.01 -6.44 -28.37
C SER A 890 46.44 -7.37 -27.23
N PRO A 891 47.63 -8.02 -27.32
CA PRO A 891 48.10 -8.92 -26.29
C PRO A 891 48.39 -8.22 -24.97
N GLY A 892 48.13 -8.89 -23.85
CA GLY A 892 48.50 -8.45 -22.51
C GLY A 892 50.01 -8.54 -22.27
N ASN A 893 50.54 -7.69 -21.40
CA ASN A 893 51.99 -7.49 -21.21
C ASN A 893 52.74 -8.60 -20.44
N GLY A 894 52.38 -9.88 -20.62
CA GLY A 894 53.19 -11.04 -20.19
C GLY A 894 53.44 -11.18 -18.67
N ARG A 895 52.57 -10.63 -17.83
CA ARG A 895 52.59 -10.82 -16.36
C ARG A 895 51.61 -11.93 -15.95
N PRO A 896 51.71 -12.51 -14.73
CA PRO A 896 50.65 -13.37 -14.21
C PRO A 896 49.29 -12.66 -14.31
N PHE A 897 48.29 -13.32 -14.89
CA PHE A 897 46.97 -12.75 -15.22
C PHE A 897 46.98 -11.64 -16.29
N ALA A 898 47.86 -11.70 -17.30
CA ALA A 898 47.76 -10.85 -18.48
C ALA A 898 46.40 -11.03 -19.19
N ILE A 899 45.78 -9.92 -19.60
CA ILE A 899 44.50 -9.90 -20.30
C ILE A 899 44.77 -9.46 -21.74
N ASP A 900 44.39 -10.29 -22.70
CA ASP A 900 44.34 -9.93 -24.12
C ASP A 900 43.01 -9.24 -24.41
N THR A 901 43.04 -8.20 -25.25
CA THR A 901 41.83 -7.49 -25.69
C THR A 901 41.53 -7.85 -27.14
N ILE A 902 40.34 -8.39 -27.38
CA ILE A 902 39.79 -8.65 -28.72
C ILE A 902 38.78 -7.55 -29.02
N GLU A 903 39.04 -6.73 -30.04
CA GLU A 903 38.11 -5.68 -30.45
C GLU A 903 36.95 -6.26 -31.28
N LEU A 904 35.77 -5.63 -31.23
CA LEU A 904 34.65 -5.99 -32.10
C LEU A 904 34.71 -5.15 -33.38
N PRO A 905 34.41 -5.72 -34.56
CA PRO A 905 34.36 -4.97 -35.83
C PRO A 905 33.06 -4.16 -35.91
N THR A 906 32.95 -3.14 -35.05
CA THR A 906 31.75 -2.30 -34.94
C THR A 906 31.50 -1.46 -36.19
N ASP A 907 32.53 -1.20 -36.98
CA ASP A 907 32.42 -0.65 -38.33
C ASP A 907 32.32 -1.82 -39.33
N ASN A 908 31.11 -2.09 -39.82
CA ASN A 908 30.85 -3.17 -40.77
C ASN A 908 29.89 -2.70 -41.88
N PRO A 909 29.95 -3.29 -43.10
CA PRO A 909 29.20 -2.81 -44.26
C PRO A 909 27.67 -2.80 -44.10
N TRP A 910 27.14 -3.50 -43.10
CA TRP A 910 25.70 -3.67 -42.86
C TRP A 910 25.18 -2.82 -41.70
N ASN A 911 26.05 -2.04 -41.06
CA ASN A 911 25.80 -1.33 -39.80
C ASN A 911 25.22 -2.26 -38.72
N ALA A 912 25.56 -3.55 -38.76
CA ALA A 912 25.02 -4.54 -37.85
C ALA A 912 25.52 -4.31 -36.43
N LEU A 913 24.61 -4.41 -35.45
CA LEU A 913 25.00 -4.46 -34.04
C LEU A 913 25.54 -5.85 -33.72
N LEU A 914 26.74 -5.90 -33.13
CA LEU A 914 27.41 -7.14 -32.78
C LEU A 914 27.43 -7.31 -31.26
N PHE A 915 26.91 -8.45 -30.81
CA PHE A 915 26.95 -8.90 -29.43
C PHE A 915 27.54 -10.31 -29.40
N CYS A 916 28.71 -10.48 -28.80
CA CYS A 916 29.39 -11.77 -28.76
C CYS A 916 28.93 -12.58 -27.54
N GLY A 917 28.52 -13.83 -27.77
CA GLY A 917 28.17 -14.78 -26.72
C GLY A 917 29.31 -15.73 -26.33
N GLY A 918 30.35 -15.86 -27.16
CA GLY A 918 31.49 -16.74 -26.95
C GLY A 918 32.53 -16.59 -28.07
N HIS A 919 33.69 -17.23 -27.89
CA HIS A 919 34.74 -17.40 -28.89
C HIS A 919 35.15 -18.88 -28.91
N ASP A 920 35.57 -19.37 -30.06
CA ASP A 920 36.09 -20.73 -30.25
C ASP A 920 37.44 -20.64 -30.98
N PHE A 921 38.29 -21.65 -30.82
CA PHE A 921 39.57 -21.76 -31.51
C PHE A 921 39.49 -22.92 -32.48
N LEU A 922 39.51 -22.62 -33.78
CA LEU A 922 39.32 -23.63 -34.80
C LEU A 922 40.60 -24.45 -35.02
N PRO A 923 40.49 -25.73 -35.46
CA PRO A 923 41.66 -26.59 -35.70
C PRO A 923 42.65 -26.07 -36.75
N ASP A 924 42.23 -25.12 -37.59
CA ASP A 924 43.08 -24.46 -38.59
C ASP A 924 43.89 -23.28 -38.02
N GLY A 925 43.72 -22.98 -36.73
CA GLY A 925 44.43 -21.92 -36.02
C GLY A 925 43.78 -20.54 -36.09
N SER A 926 42.56 -20.45 -36.63
CA SER A 926 41.73 -19.23 -36.61
C SER A 926 40.82 -19.11 -35.39
#